data_AF-A0A1P8X9A2-F1
#
_entry.id   AF-A0A1P8X9A2-F1
#
_cell.length_a   1.000
_cell.length_b   1.000
_cell.length_c   1.000
_cell.angle_alpha   90.00
_cell.angle_beta   90.00
_cell.angle_gamma   90.00
#
_symmetry.space_group_name_H-M   'P 1'
#
loop_
_entity.id
_entity.type
_entity.pdbx_description
1 polymer ?
#
loop_
_entity_poly.entity_id
_entity_poly.type
_entity_poly.pdbx_seq_one_letter_code
_entity_poly.pdbx_strand_id
1 'polypeptide(L)'
;MRRWLQLGAASAGVSAALLGFSTLAPEIGVAAAETESTSASAQSSASSDSEPSSSAAAQTDAGDEPEPDTDEPEPDDSEPEPDDSEPELEDDESDDESDDDEPEDLETSETSDTDDLLDAEDDVAEPVKRWATRTEGRDTERRQDVAGQIEAFTESSKQAIESLPVGEPVKDLLNGGLYFVRRTFLNQAPVVAPVTLTAGSSGPVTGRIDAVDPDGDRLVYRLVRGPESGIVQINPDGTYTYTPGTDFDGVATFTVAAHDVGLHVNLADLFRPLGTRADVLVNQGAVNFAFNYTTGAEHWTPERQAALRDAADALMGYFLVTKPVTLTYDVEAYEDWDSPTLATGFSQLIDTETAGFFPGIVQHKLQTGADANGDQADGWISWNFGRDWALTGTATPTQLDFRTTALHELTHSLGFAGSVDAAGENSNPNRADFERWITTADGTVVIGADGQWNSAFDPNLTGGNGGLYFGGPNAVAAYGAPVPLYTPNPWASGSSGSHLDDHTFTGIDRLLMNAGTVAGPGLHALSPIELGILADLGYVVVPPNTPTARWAAQAAVIGSDRPWATQQSPSPSRDPVENLVRGVVATLPAAVRQSLFNQAPTVGGTVITGGAAGESIVGHVQATDPEGDAVVYRLSKRPTAGTVVLGADGSWTYVPDAGFGGVDTFVIVADDTGPHVNLLDLLWSSGTRSSVLVNQGAVSFEFTYTTGAEHWTTERRAELNSAARYFADNIIVEKAVTLDYEVTGWDSASTSILATASSGLAVTGDAFLQTWVQNKLRTGTDPNGAAADGFITWNFAYPWALGTSVGPNELDFSTVAMHELMHSFGFISMVQAPGANTGTYWTVYDSFLVDSSGARAIGRDLTWRRELDPNLTGGNGGLFYAGPNAVAVHGGLVPLFAEDPWTASNVAHVDDDTIDDLMNPGIDRGPGDRTLSPLMLAIMQDLGYVVVQRMPGSSS
;
A
#
# COMPACT_ATOMS: atom_id res chain seq x y z
N MET A 1 11.90 -43.77 -1.14
CA MET A 1 12.19 -42.37 -0.74
C MET A 1 13.63 -42.22 -0.24
N ARG A 2 13.93 -42.03 1.06
CA ARG A 2 15.24 -41.46 1.52
C ARG A 2 16.53 -42.05 0.90
N ARG A 3 16.69 -43.37 0.75
CA ARG A 3 17.87 -43.99 0.08
C ARG A 3 17.95 -43.77 -1.44
N TRP A 4 16.85 -43.39 -2.09
CA TRP A 4 16.81 -43.04 -3.52
C TRP A 4 17.33 -41.60 -3.73
N LEU A 5 16.95 -40.68 -2.84
CA LEU A 5 17.43 -39.28 -2.85
C LEU A 5 18.94 -39.18 -2.55
N GLN A 6 19.45 -39.99 -1.62
CA GLN A 6 20.89 -40.06 -1.29
C GLN A 6 21.80 -40.66 -2.40
N LEU A 7 21.25 -41.03 -3.56
CA LEU A 7 21.98 -41.66 -4.67
C LEU A 7 21.89 -40.87 -5.99
N GLY A 8 21.56 -39.57 -5.93
CA GLY A 8 21.33 -38.67 -7.08
C GLY A 8 22.51 -38.36 -8.01
N ALA A 9 23.55 -39.20 -8.07
CA ALA A 9 24.74 -39.03 -8.91
C ALA A 9 24.68 -39.78 -10.27
N ALA A 10 23.48 -40.14 -10.74
CA ALA A 10 23.28 -41.04 -11.89
C ALA A 10 22.10 -40.68 -12.81
N SER A 11 21.60 -39.43 -12.78
CA SER A 11 20.37 -38.99 -13.45
C SER A 11 20.52 -38.49 -14.89
N ALA A 12 21.75 -38.39 -15.44
CA ALA A 12 21.99 -37.92 -16.81
C ALA A 12 21.29 -38.75 -17.93
N GLY A 13 20.85 -39.98 -17.62
CA GLY A 13 20.12 -40.84 -18.56
C GLY A 13 18.61 -40.58 -18.64
N VAL A 14 17.99 -39.90 -17.68
CA VAL A 14 16.52 -39.75 -17.61
C VAL A 14 16.05 -38.67 -18.59
N SER A 15 16.73 -37.53 -18.65
CA SER A 15 16.39 -36.41 -19.54
C SER A 15 16.43 -36.81 -21.03
N ALA A 16 17.35 -37.70 -21.41
CA ALA A 16 17.45 -38.21 -22.79
C ALA A 16 16.25 -39.10 -23.19
N ALA A 17 15.68 -39.84 -22.23
CA ALA A 17 14.52 -40.71 -22.47
C ALA A 17 13.21 -39.93 -22.61
N LEU A 18 13.04 -38.83 -21.86
CA LEU A 18 11.88 -37.94 -21.95
C LEU A 18 11.93 -36.99 -23.16
N LEU A 19 13.13 -36.68 -23.68
CA LEU A 19 13.32 -35.78 -24.83
C LEU A 19 13.56 -36.51 -26.18
N GLY A 20 13.31 -37.82 -26.25
CA GLY A 20 13.17 -38.56 -27.52
C GLY A 20 14.44 -38.78 -28.36
N PHE A 21 15.65 -38.52 -27.83
CA PHE A 21 16.89 -38.62 -28.60
C PHE A 21 17.42 -40.07 -28.73
N SER A 22 17.00 -40.80 -29.76
CA SER A 22 17.60 -42.09 -30.11
C SER A 22 18.98 -41.93 -30.77
N THR A 23 20.04 -42.42 -30.14
CA THR A 23 21.40 -42.44 -30.72
C THR A 23 21.61 -43.60 -31.68
N LEU A 24 22.05 -43.31 -32.91
CA LEU A 24 22.28 -44.31 -33.96
C LEU A 24 23.70 -44.91 -33.89
N ALA A 25 23.78 -46.23 -33.84
CA ALA A 25 24.99 -47.03 -34.06
C ALA A 25 24.59 -48.37 -34.77
N PRO A 26 25.50 -49.02 -35.53
CA PRO A 26 25.10 -49.76 -36.73
C PRO A 26 24.77 -51.27 -36.58
N GLU A 27 24.27 -51.83 -37.69
CA GLU A 27 23.68 -53.16 -37.91
C GLU A 27 24.47 -54.39 -37.40
N ILE A 28 23.74 -55.35 -36.79
CA ILE A 28 23.85 -56.80 -37.09
C ILE A 28 22.45 -57.44 -36.88
N GLY A 29 22.03 -58.34 -37.79
CA GLY A 29 21.08 -59.42 -37.43
C GLY A 29 19.79 -59.53 -38.27
N VAL A 30 19.80 -60.37 -39.30
CA VAL A 30 18.61 -60.71 -40.10
C VAL A 30 17.78 -61.80 -39.42
N ALA A 31 16.47 -61.59 -39.29
CA ALA A 31 15.46 -62.63 -39.20
C ALA A 31 14.19 -62.16 -39.92
N ALA A 32 13.62 -63.00 -40.80
CA ALA A 32 12.47 -62.64 -41.61
C ALA A 32 11.29 -63.60 -41.41
N ALA A 33 10.11 -63.02 -41.33
CA ALA A 33 8.80 -63.62 -41.64
C ALA A 33 7.94 -62.44 -42.18
N GLU A 34 7.19 -62.50 -43.28
CA GLU A 34 6.19 -63.50 -43.66
C GLU A 34 5.05 -63.58 -42.61
N THR A 35 3.77 -63.34 -42.94
CA THR A 35 3.13 -63.22 -44.26
C THR A 35 1.78 -62.50 -44.17
N GLU A 36 1.29 -62.03 -45.34
CA GLU A 36 -0.13 -61.85 -45.71
C GLU A 36 -1.01 -60.83 -44.94
N SER A 37 -1.62 -59.85 -45.61
CA SER A 37 -2.86 -59.91 -46.45
C SER A 37 -4.15 -59.86 -45.61
N THR A 38 -4.81 -58.69 -45.48
CA THR A 38 -5.89 -58.16 -46.36
C THR A 38 -7.21 -58.93 -46.35
N SER A 39 -8.33 -58.22 -46.11
CA SER A 39 -9.43 -57.97 -47.08
C SER A 39 -10.86 -58.06 -46.54
N ALA A 40 -11.78 -57.33 -47.21
CA ALA A 40 -13.25 -57.52 -47.26
C ALA A 40 -14.07 -57.33 -45.96
N SER A 41 -15.36 -56.96 -45.96
CA SER A 41 -16.31 -56.44 -46.99
C SER A 41 -17.49 -55.80 -46.24
N ALA A 42 -17.98 -54.58 -46.51
CA ALA A 42 -18.74 -54.09 -47.68
C ALA A 42 -20.24 -54.49 -47.71
N GLN A 43 -21.09 -53.58 -48.23
CA GLN A 43 -22.56 -53.70 -48.50
C GLN A 43 -23.51 -53.59 -47.28
N SER A 44 -24.74 -53.00 -47.36
CA SER A 44 -25.38 -52.21 -48.44
C SER A 44 -26.71 -51.51 -48.04
N SER A 45 -27.05 -50.40 -48.72
CA SER A 45 -28.43 -49.86 -49.00
C SER A 45 -29.21 -49.23 -47.82
N ALA A 46 -30.21 -48.35 -48.00
CA ALA A 46 -30.94 -47.88 -49.19
C ALA A 46 -31.54 -46.44 -49.06
N SER A 47 -32.06 -45.90 -50.18
CA SER A 47 -33.20 -44.94 -50.41
C SER A 47 -34.00 -44.29 -49.24
N SER A 48 -34.71 -43.16 -49.36
CA SER A 48 -34.72 -41.92 -50.20
C SER A 48 -36.08 -41.17 -50.03
N ASP A 49 -36.09 -39.84 -50.22
CA ASP A 49 -37.20 -38.97 -50.68
C ASP A 49 -38.42 -38.54 -49.80
N SER A 50 -38.67 -37.21 -49.87
CA SER A 50 -39.95 -36.47 -49.95
C SER A 50 -40.74 -35.93 -48.72
N GLU A 51 -41.00 -34.61 -48.77
CA GLU A 51 -42.06 -33.84 -48.05
C GLU A 51 -43.45 -33.97 -48.76
N PRO A 52 -44.60 -33.35 -48.32
CA PRO A 52 -44.84 -31.89 -48.54
C PRO A 52 -45.91 -31.12 -47.67
N SER A 53 -45.64 -29.83 -47.35
CA SER A 53 -46.63 -28.70 -47.22
C SER A 53 -47.71 -28.74 -46.10
N SER A 54 -48.51 -27.70 -45.73
CA SER A 54 -48.82 -26.36 -46.29
C SER A 54 -49.51 -25.38 -45.29
N SER A 55 -49.32 -24.05 -45.43
CA SER A 55 -50.24 -22.91 -45.03
C SER A 55 -50.65 -22.73 -43.53
N ALA A 56 -51.07 -21.57 -42.96
CA ALA A 56 -51.18 -20.12 -43.29
C ALA A 56 -51.68 -19.34 -42.02
N ALA A 57 -51.99 -18.03 -41.97
CA ALA A 57 -51.25 -16.79 -42.31
C ALA A 57 -52.17 -15.53 -42.11
N ALA A 58 -52.04 -14.78 -40.99
CA ALA A 58 -52.89 -13.63 -40.58
C ALA A 58 -52.23 -12.86 -39.39
N GLN A 59 -52.33 -11.55 -39.08
CA GLN A 59 -52.97 -10.31 -39.60
C GLN A 59 -54.52 -10.18 -39.54
N THR A 60 -55.14 -9.07 -39.09
CA THR A 60 -54.69 -7.72 -38.61
C THR A 60 -55.11 -7.49 -37.11
N ASP A 61 -55.32 -6.32 -36.46
CA ASP A 61 -55.46 -4.87 -36.80
C ASP A 61 -55.14 -3.93 -35.57
N ALA A 62 -55.50 -2.63 -35.60
CA ALA A 62 -55.00 -1.57 -34.68
C ALA A 62 -56.03 -0.77 -33.81
N GLY A 63 -55.53 0.12 -32.94
CA GLY A 63 -56.27 1.14 -32.14
C GLY A 63 -56.44 0.78 -30.64
N ASP A 64 -56.52 1.72 -29.68
CA ASP A 64 -56.43 3.20 -29.74
C ASP A 64 -56.08 3.77 -28.32
N GLU A 65 -55.60 5.02 -28.23
CA GLU A 65 -55.43 5.80 -26.97
C GLU A 65 -56.76 6.52 -26.58
N PRO A 66 -57.01 7.10 -25.37
CA PRO A 66 -56.05 7.86 -24.54
C PRO A 66 -56.21 7.88 -22.99
N GLU A 67 -55.30 8.63 -22.35
CA GLU A 67 -55.37 9.33 -21.03
C GLU A 67 -56.52 10.40 -20.95
N PRO A 68 -56.80 11.14 -19.84
CA PRO A 68 -56.05 11.32 -18.57
C PRO A 68 -56.90 11.33 -17.25
N ASP A 69 -56.26 11.73 -16.14
CA ASP A 69 -56.70 12.73 -15.12
C ASP A 69 -56.71 12.35 -13.60
N THR A 70 -55.60 12.72 -12.93
CA THR A 70 -55.50 13.57 -11.70
C THR A 70 -55.88 13.13 -10.27
N ASP A 71 -55.09 13.71 -9.33
CA ASP A 71 -55.36 14.14 -7.94
C ASP A 71 -55.08 13.22 -6.71
N GLU A 72 -53.97 13.57 -6.03
CA GLU A 72 -53.66 13.49 -4.58
C GLU A 72 -54.65 14.32 -3.71
N PRO A 73 -54.72 14.23 -2.34
CA PRO A 73 -53.56 14.16 -1.41
C PRO A 73 -53.70 13.46 -0.03
N GLU A 74 -52.57 13.47 0.71
CA GLU A 74 -52.34 13.41 2.19
C GLU A 74 -53.31 14.32 3.03
N PRO A 75 -53.46 14.20 4.39
CA PRO A 75 -52.39 13.93 5.39
C PRO A 75 -52.72 13.29 6.79
N ASP A 76 -51.66 13.14 7.62
CA ASP A 76 -51.53 13.54 9.06
C ASP A 76 -51.47 12.51 10.24
N ASP A 77 -50.68 12.91 11.27
CA ASP A 77 -50.14 12.28 12.50
C ASP A 77 -50.97 11.30 13.39
N SER A 78 -50.28 10.40 14.15
CA SER A 78 -50.09 10.45 15.65
C SER A 78 -49.70 9.12 16.36
N GLU A 79 -49.05 9.22 17.55
CA GLU A 79 -48.51 8.15 18.42
C GLU A 79 -49.57 7.49 19.37
N PRO A 80 -49.27 6.40 20.12
CA PRO A 80 -48.79 6.56 21.52
C PRO A 80 -47.93 5.43 22.16
N GLU A 81 -47.35 5.72 23.33
CA GLU A 81 -46.70 4.86 24.36
C GLU A 81 -47.51 4.91 25.69
N PRO A 82 -47.10 4.30 26.84
CA PRO A 82 -46.99 2.87 27.19
C PRO A 82 -47.87 2.49 28.42
N ASP A 83 -47.70 1.29 29.01
CA ASP A 83 -48.19 0.94 30.37
C ASP A 83 -47.28 -0.13 31.05
N ASP A 84 -47.24 -0.15 32.39
CA ASP A 84 -46.30 -0.93 33.22
C ASP A 84 -46.84 -2.32 33.64
N SER A 85 -45.96 -3.28 34.01
CA SER A 85 -45.95 -3.93 35.34
C SER A 85 -45.03 -5.16 35.49
N GLU A 86 -44.22 -5.18 36.56
CA GLU A 86 -43.62 -6.39 37.16
C GLU A 86 -44.63 -7.05 38.14
N PRO A 87 -44.36 -8.27 38.68
CA PRO A 87 -43.48 -8.39 39.84
C PRO A 87 -42.59 -9.66 39.92
N GLU A 88 -41.64 -9.62 40.86
CA GLU A 88 -40.73 -10.71 41.28
C GLU A 88 -41.45 -11.92 41.92
N LEU A 89 -40.75 -13.07 42.03
CA LEU A 89 -40.56 -13.79 43.31
C LEU A 89 -39.59 -15.00 43.23
N GLU A 90 -38.47 -14.87 43.95
CA GLU A 90 -37.66 -15.82 44.76
C GLU A 90 -37.77 -17.37 44.62
N ASP A 91 -36.59 -17.99 44.54
CA ASP A 91 -36.05 -19.17 45.26
C ASP A 91 -36.68 -20.59 45.18
N ASP A 92 -35.89 -21.62 44.81
CA ASP A 92 -35.11 -22.52 45.73
C ASP A 92 -34.50 -23.74 44.95
N GLU A 93 -33.56 -24.48 45.56
CA GLU A 93 -32.66 -25.47 44.92
C GLU A 93 -33.14 -26.95 44.96
N SER A 94 -32.32 -27.85 44.39
CA SER A 94 -31.91 -29.20 44.89
C SER A 94 -32.09 -30.45 43.98
N ASP A 95 -30.92 -30.97 43.56
CA ASP A 95 -30.36 -32.32 43.77
C ASP A 95 -30.84 -33.61 43.03
N ASP A 96 -29.81 -34.28 42.47
CA ASP A 96 -29.47 -35.72 42.50
C ASP A 96 -30.11 -36.82 41.61
N GLU A 97 -29.20 -37.48 40.84
CA GLU A 97 -28.99 -38.94 40.67
C GLU A 97 -30.09 -39.89 40.08
N SER A 98 -29.80 -41.03 39.44
CA SER A 98 -28.58 -41.65 38.84
C SER A 98 -28.96 -42.90 37.98
N ASP A 99 -27.99 -43.79 37.67
CA ASP A 99 -28.07 -45.18 37.14
C ASP A 99 -28.32 -45.49 35.63
N ASP A 100 -27.23 -45.91 34.96
CA ASP A 100 -26.98 -47.11 34.10
C ASP A 100 -28.09 -47.79 33.22
N ASP A 101 -27.81 -47.98 31.90
CA ASP A 101 -27.47 -49.30 31.27
C ASP A 101 -27.36 -49.23 29.71
N GLU A 102 -26.55 -50.12 29.11
CA GLU A 102 -26.30 -50.31 27.64
C GLU A 102 -26.33 -51.83 27.30
N PRO A 103 -26.24 -52.34 26.04
CA PRO A 103 -26.64 -51.85 24.70
C PRO A 103 -27.52 -52.90 23.91
N GLU A 104 -27.89 -52.64 22.64
CA GLU A 104 -27.84 -53.66 21.53
C GLU A 104 -28.11 -53.09 20.10
N ASP A 105 -27.10 -53.19 19.21
CA ASP A 105 -27.09 -53.65 17.80
C ASP A 105 -28.03 -53.14 16.64
N LEU A 106 -27.36 -52.72 15.53
CA LEU A 106 -27.74 -52.81 14.09
C LEU A 106 -28.83 -51.84 13.53
N GLU A 107 -28.84 -51.37 12.25
CA GLU A 107 -28.03 -51.62 11.04
C GLU A 107 -28.10 -50.45 9.98
N THR A 108 -27.22 -50.46 8.96
CA THR A 108 -27.34 -49.81 7.60
C THR A 108 -27.34 -48.27 7.37
N SER A 109 -26.14 -47.73 7.09
CA SER A 109 -25.68 -47.07 5.82
C SER A 109 -26.36 -45.85 5.13
N GLU A 110 -25.48 -44.91 4.74
CA GLU A 110 -25.45 -43.97 3.57
C GLU A 110 -25.88 -42.48 3.68
N THR A 111 -24.86 -41.60 3.49
CA THR A 111 -24.82 -40.23 2.91
C THR A 111 -25.61 -39.06 3.54
N SER A 112 -24.89 -38.14 4.22
CA SER A 112 -24.56 -36.77 3.73
C SER A 112 -23.68 -35.99 4.73
N ASP A 113 -23.07 -34.89 4.31
CA ASP A 113 -22.26 -33.98 5.16
C ASP A 113 -23.10 -33.10 6.10
N THR A 114 -22.63 -32.85 7.34
CA THR A 114 -22.51 -31.52 8.01
C THR A 114 -21.96 -31.64 9.45
N ASP A 115 -21.05 -30.72 9.79
CA ASP A 115 -20.78 -30.04 11.08
C ASP A 115 -20.82 -30.78 12.45
N ASP A 116 -19.60 -30.96 12.98
CA ASP A 116 -19.04 -30.24 14.15
C ASP A 116 -19.57 -30.46 15.59
N LEU A 117 -18.64 -30.29 16.54
CA LEU A 117 -18.76 -30.38 18.01
C LEU A 117 -19.04 -31.81 18.55
N LEU A 118 -18.55 -32.23 19.73
CA LEU A 118 -17.50 -31.69 20.62
C LEU A 118 -16.98 -32.83 21.53
N ASP A 119 -15.76 -32.69 22.09
CA ASP A 119 -15.43 -33.19 23.43
C ASP A 119 -14.13 -32.54 23.95
N ALA A 120 -14.05 -32.24 25.25
CA ALA A 120 -12.88 -31.59 25.87
C ALA A 120 -12.78 -31.88 27.38
N GLU A 121 -11.59 -32.26 27.84
CA GLU A 121 -11.25 -32.29 29.27
C GLU A 121 -9.74 -32.05 29.49
N ASP A 122 -9.39 -31.52 30.66
CA ASP A 122 -8.10 -30.97 31.13
C ASP A 122 -6.78 -31.32 30.39
N ASP A 123 -6.05 -30.27 30.00
CA ASP A 123 -4.67 -30.11 30.47
C ASP A 123 -4.28 -28.61 30.61
N VAL A 124 -3.23 -28.33 31.38
CA VAL A 124 -2.90 -27.02 31.99
C VAL A 124 -2.68 -25.88 30.97
N ALA A 125 -3.07 -24.67 31.35
CA ALA A 125 -2.99 -23.45 30.53
C ALA A 125 -1.59 -23.15 29.96
N GLU A 126 -1.42 -23.29 28.65
CA GLU A 126 -0.28 -22.79 27.88
C GLU A 126 -0.41 -21.29 27.54
N PRO A 127 0.71 -20.56 27.35
CA PRO A 127 0.69 -19.15 26.99
C PRO A 127 0.02 -18.87 25.64
N VAL A 128 -0.55 -17.67 25.53
CA VAL A 128 -1.38 -17.16 24.42
C VAL A 128 -0.88 -17.63 23.04
N LYS A 129 -1.71 -18.42 22.34
CA LYS A 129 -1.45 -18.82 20.94
C LYS A 129 -1.33 -17.57 20.06
N ARG A 130 -0.13 -17.34 19.53
CA ARG A 130 0.14 -16.31 18.51
C ARG A 130 -0.89 -16.42 17.38
N TRP A 131 -1.58 -15.32 17.08
CA TRP A 131 -2.39 -15.18 15.87
C TRP A 131 -1.55 -14.84 14.63
N ALA A 132 -0.22 -15.04 14.71
CA ALA A 132 0.67 -15.17 13.56
C ALA A 132 0.36 -16.46 12.77
N THR A 133 -0.72 -16.40 11.99
CA THR A 133 -1.35 -17.47 11.19
C THR A 133 -2.03 -18.59 11.98
N ARG A 134 -3.17 -19.05 11.46
CA ARG A 134 -3.68 -20.41 11.69
C ARG A 134 -2.84 -21.42 10.91
N THR A 135 -1.56 -21.53 11.25
CA THR A 135 -0.71 -22.66 10.85
C THR A 135 -0.37 -23.48 12.09
N GLU A 136 -0.85 -24.71 12.13
CA GLU A 136 -0.46 -25.68 13.16
C GLU A 136 1.05 -25.89 13.09
N GLY A 137 1.78 -25.72 14.20
CA GLY A 137 3.25 -25.58 14.17
C GLY A 137 3.98 -26.72 13.46
N ARG A 138 3.45 -27.95 13.53
CA ARG A 138 3.99 -29.13 12.84
C ARG A 138 3.98 -28.98 11.31
N ASP A 139 3.00 -28.26 10.76
CA ASP A 139 2.83 -28.05 9.31
C ASP A 139 3.57 -26.80 8.79
N THR A 140 4.05 -25.92 9.68
CA THR A 140 5.07 -24.91 9.34
C THR A 140 6.44 -25.57 9.20
N GLU A 141 6.90 -26.28 10.23
CA GLU A 141 8.22 -26.93 10.25
C GLU A 141 8.36 -27.95 9.10
N ARG A 142 7.32 -28.76 8.88
CA ARG A 142 7.27 -29.75 7.80
C ARG A 142 7.33 -29.10 6.41
N ARG A 143 6.67 -27.96 6.20
CA ARG A 143 6.78 -27.20 4.94
C ARG A 143 8.15 -26.55 4.77
N GLN A 144 8.78 -26.06 5.85
CA GLN A 144 10.13 -25.50 5.81
C GLN A 144 11.20 -26.57 5.50
N ASP A 145 11.12 -27.76 6.09
CA ASP A 145 11.99 -28.91 5.75
C ASP A 145 11.83 -29.34 4.29
N VAL A 146 10.58 -29.45 3.81
CA VAL A 146 10.28 -29.77 2.41
C VAL A 146 10.80 -28.67 1.46
N ALA A 147 10.58 -27.39 1.77
CA ALA A 147 11.06 -26.27 0.97
C ALA A 147 12.59 -26.26 0.86
N GLY A 148 13.30 -26.41 2.00
CA GLY A 148 14.76 -26.49 2.03
C GLY A 148 15.33 -27.70 1.29
N GLN A 149 14.63 -28.85 1.32
CA GLN A 149 15.01 -30.02 0.51
C GLN A 149 14.84 -29.76 -1.00
N ILE A 150 13.78 -29.07 -1.42
CA ILE A 150 13.53 -28.70 -2.82
C ILE A 150 14.55 -27.65 -3.29
N GLU A 151 14.88 -26.67 -2.44
CA GLU A 151 15.88 -25.64 -2.73
C GLU A 151 17.28 -26.24 -2.86
N ALA A 152 17.71 -27.08 -1.89
CA ALA A 152 18.99 -27.77 -1.95
C ALA A 152 19.12 -28.69 -3.18
N PHE A 153 18.03 -29.37 -3.57
CA PHE A 153 17.97 -30.13 -4.83
C PHE A 153 18.12 -29.23 -6.06
N THR A 154 17.43 -28.10 -6.08
CA THR A 154 17.45 -27.13 -7.19
C THR A 154 18.85 -26.54 -7.36
N GLU A 155 19.47 -26.08 -6.27
CA GLU A 155 20.80 -25.46 -6.29
C GLU A 155 21.91 -26.47 -6.62
N SER A 156 21.85 -27.68 -6.04
CA SER A 156 22.77 -28.76 -6.44
C SER A 156 22.61 -29.15 -7.91
N SER A 157 21.42 -29.00 -8.50
CA SER A 157 21.16 -29.29 -9.92
C SER A 157 21.67 -28.18 -10.83
N LYS A 158 21.49 -26.90 -10.47
CA LYS A 158 22.10 -25.75 -11.16
C LYS A 158 23.62 -25.86 -11.19
N GLN A 159 24.27 -26.14 -10.05
CA GLN A 159 25.72 -26.30 -9.97
C GLN A 159 26.22 -27.48 -10.82
N ALA A 160 25.44 -28.56 -10.92
CA ALA A 160 25.74 -29.66 -11.84
C ALA A 160 25.63 -29.22 -13.32
N ILE A 161 24.60 -28.44 -13.68
CA ILE A 161 24.39 -27.90 -15.04
C ILE A 161 25.52 -26.93 -15.43
N GLU A 162 25.93 -26.02 -14.53
CA GLU A 162 27.06 -25.11 -14.72
C GLU A 162 28.39 -25.82 -14.93
N SER A 163 28.57 -27.00 -14.32
CA SER A 163 29.78 -27.81 -14.49
C SER A 163 29.90 -28.51 -15.86
N LEU A 164 28.84 -28.48 -16.69
CA LEU A 164 28.83 -29.18 -17.98
C LEU A 164 29.66 -28.43 -19.05
N PRO A 165 30.47 -29.15 -19.86
CA PRO A 165 31.26 -28.55 -20.95
C PRO A 165 30.39 -28.31 -22.20
N VAL A 166 29.31 -27.55 -22.04
CA VAL A 166 28.36 -27.15 -23.08
C VAL A 166 28.23 -25.62 -23.12
N GLY A 167 27.78 -25.08 -24.25
CA GLY A 167 27.53 -23.63 -24.36
C GLY A 167 26.28 -23.20 -23.60
N GLU A 168 26.23 -21.94 -23.15
CA GLU A 168 25.15 -21.38 -22.33
C GLU A 168 23.72 -21.72 -22.81
N PRO A 169 23.36 -21.66 -24.12
CA PRO A 169 22.00 -22.03 -24.57
C PRO A 169 21.58 -23.48 -24.27
N VAL A 170 22.52 -24.37 -23.97
CA VAL A 170 22.26 -25.75 -23.53
C VAL A 170 22.13 -25.83 -22.00
N LYS A 171 22.85 -24.98 -21.25
CA LYS A 171 22.61 -24.83 -19.81
C LYS A 171 21.25 -24.18 -19.54
N ASP A 172 20.91 -23.13 -20.28
CA ASP A 172 19.61 -22.45 -20.27
C ASP A 172 18.46 -23.45 -20.45
N LEU A 173 18.56 -24.33 -21.45
CA LEU A 173 17.61 -25.41 -21.69
C LEU A 173 17.51 -26.41 -20.52
N LEU A 174 18.63 -26.77 -19.90
CA LEU A 174 18.66 -27.71 -18.78
C LEU A 174 18.12 -27.07 -17.48
N ASN A 175 18.41 -25.79 -17.25
CA ASN A 175 17.86 -25.00 -16.15
C ASN A 175 16.34 -24.82 -16.31
N GLY A 176 15.86 -24.50 -17.53
CA GLY A 176 14.42 -24.49 -17.84
C GLY A 176 13.74 -25.83 -17.58
N GLY A 177 14.38 -26.95 -17.97
CA GLY A 177 13.89 -28.29 -17.67
C GLY A 177 13.86 -28.62 -16.17
N LEU A 178 14.84 -28.14 -15.40
CA LEU A 178 14.87 -28.26 -13.94
C LEU A 178 13.70 -27.50 -13.29
N TYR A 179 13.44 -26.26 -13.70
CA TYR A 179 12.31 -25.47 -13.19
C TYR A 179 10.94 -26.07 -13.57
N PHE A 180 10.81 -26.62 -14.79
CA PHE A 180 9.60 -27.37 -15.18
C PHE A 180 9.36 -28.59 -14.28
N VAL A 181 10.41 -29.35 -13.95
CA VAL A 181 10.31 -30.49 -13.00
C VAL A 181 9.95 -30.03 -11.59
N ARG A 182 10.47 -28.88 -11.13
CA ARG A 182 10.10 -28.28 -9.82
C ARG A 182 8.60 -27.96 -9.79
N ARG A 183 8.10 -27.15 -10.73
CA ARG A 183 6.68 -26.76 -10.82
C ARG A 183 5.70 -27.93 -11.05
N THR A 184 6.13 -29.00 -11.74
CA THR A 184 5.23 -30.12 -12.08
C THR A 184 5.17 -31.21 -10.99
N PHE A 185 6.25 -31.40 -10.24
CA PHE A 185 6.41 -32.56 -9.34
C PHE A 185 6.90 -32.23 -7.93
N LEU A 186 7.25 -30.98 -7.64
CA LEU A 186 7.70 -30.52 -6.33
C LEU A 186 6.97 -29.21 -5.94
N ASN A 187 5.79 -28.96 -6.53
CA ASN A 187 5.14 -27.66 -6.43
C ASN A 187 4.81 -27.32 -4.98
N GLN A 188 5.23 -26.14 -4.52
CA GLN A 188 4.96 -25.69 -3.16
C GLN A 188 3.56 -25.09 -3.06
N ALA A 189 3.07 -24.87 -1.83
CA ALA A 189 1.81 -24.16 -1.62
C ALA A 189 2.09 -22.66 -1.47
N PRO A 190 1.13 -21.78 -1.82
CA PRO A 190 1.20 -20.36 -1.53
C PRO A 190 1.45 -20.11 -0.04
N VAL A 191 2.21 -19.08 0.27
CA VAL A 191 2.40 -18.56 1.63
C VAL A 191 1.70 -17.21 1.71
N VAL A 192 1.00 -16.94 2.81
CA VAL A 192 0.27 -15.68 3.01
C VAL A 192 0.88 -14.94 4.18
N ALA A 193 1.22 -13.66 4.01
CA ALA A 193 1.64 -12.81 5.11
C ALA A 193 0.44 -12.50 6.04
N PRO A 194 0.65 -12.23 7.34
CA PRO A 194 -0.43 -11.78 8.24
C PRO A 194 -1.09 -10.50 7.70
N VAL A 195 -2.42 -10.52 7.55
CA VAL A 195 -3.20 -9.39 7.04
C VAL A 195 -3.89 -8.70 8.20
N THR A 196 -3.49 -7.46 8.47
CA THR A 196 -3.82 -6.79 9.73
C THR A 196 -4.03 -5.30 9.49
N LEU A 197 -5.28 -4.83 9.58
CA LEU A 197 -5.67 -3.45 9.27
C LEU A 197 -6.03 -2.66 10.53
N THR A 198 -5.36 -1.53 10.76
CA THR A 198 -5.96 -0.40 11.49
C THR A 198 -6.66 0.51 10.49
N ALA A 199 -7.91 0.89 10.76
CA ALA A 199 -8.65 1.86 9.97
C ALA A 199 -9.06 3.08 10.80
N GLY A 200 -9.11 4.25 10.15
CA GLY A 200 -9.61 5.49 10.75
C GLY A 200 -11.11 5.43 11.06
N SER A 201 -11.58 6.39 11.83
CA SER A 201 -12.93 6.40 12.41
C SER A 201 -14.06 6.38 11.37
N SER A 202 -14.83 5.29 11.40
CA SER A 202 -16.04 5.00 10.60
C SER A 202 -15.86 4.79 9.08
N GLY A 203 -16.77 4.00 8.49
CA GLY A 203 -16.85 3.74 7.05
C GLY A 203 -16.19 2.44 6.59
N PRO A 204 -16.37 2.04 5.30
CA PRO A 204 -15.86 0.79 4.76
C PRO A 204 -14.32 0.71 4.79
N VAL A 205 -13.83 -0.43 5.24
CA VAL A 205 -12.40 -0.75 5.42
C VAL A 205 -11.90 -1.52 4.20
N THR A 206 -10.83 -1.05 3.55
CA THR A 206 -10.25 -1.72 2.37
C THR A 206 -8.87 -2.33 2.66
N GLY A 207 -8.59 -3.46 2.03
CA GLY A 207 -7.42 -4.30 2.35
C GLY A 207 -6.91 -5.15 1.20
N ARG A 208 -5.86 -5.94 1.44
CA ARG A 208 -5.37 -6.95 0.50
C ARG A 208 -4.84 -8.21 1.19
N ILE A 209 -5.13 -9.37 0.60
CA ILE A 209 -4.47 -10.64 0.95
C ILE A 209 -3.18 -10.74 0.14
N ASP A 210 -2.07 -10.35 0.76
CA ASP A 210 -0.74 -10.35 0.16
C ASP A 210 -0.11 -11.76 0.27
N ALA A 211 -0.56 -12.66 -0.61
CA ALA A 211 -0.03 -14.02 -0.75
C ALA A 211 1.02 -14.13 -1.88
N VAL A 212 1.98 -15.05 -1.69
CA VAL A 212 3.11 -15.29 -2.60
C VAL A 212 3.26 -16.78 -2.84
N ASP A 213 3.48 -17.18 -4.11
CA ASP A 213 3.76 -18.56 -4.46
C ASP A 213 5.28 -18.83 -4.57
N PRO A 214 5.85 -19.88 -3.92
CA PRO A 214 7.29 -20.17 -3.98
C PRO A 214 7.78 -20.75 -5.33
N ASP A 215 6.86 -21.13 -6.22
CA ASP A 215 7.13 -21.61 -7.57
C ASP A 215 6.80 -20.57 -8.65
N GLY A 216 6.04 -19.53 -8.29
CA GLY A 216 5.66 -18.41 -9.13
C GLY A 216 4.32 -18.61 -9.85
N ASP A 217 3.51 -19.55 -9.38
CA ASP A 217 2.19 -19.84 -9.94
C ASP A 217 1.17 -18.72 -9.59
N ARG A 218 0.20 -18.48 -10.48
CA ARG A 218 -0.83 -17.45 -10.27
C ARG A 218 -1.78 -17.88 -9.15
N LEU A 219 -2.12 -16.93 -8.27
CA LEU A 219 -3.01 -17.17 -7.12
C LEU A 219 -4.49 -16.90 -7.42
N VAL A 220 -5.37 -17.64 -6.75
CA VAL A 220 -6.82 -17.43 -6.70
C VAL A 220 -7.28 -17.31 -5.25
N TYR A 221 -8.05 -16.26 -4.95
CA TYR A 221 -8.55 -15.95 -3.61
C TYR A 221 -10.02 -16.33 -3.43
N ARG A 222 -10.40 -16.80 -2.25
CA ARG A 222 -11.79 -17.07 -1.86
C ARG A 222 -12.03 -16.81 -0.37
N LEU A 223 -13.14 -16.15 -0.04
CA LEU A 223 -13.65 -16.05 1.34
C LEU A 223 -14.07 -17.45 1.83
N VAL A 224 -13.46 -17.92 2.92
CA VAL A 224 -13.72 -19.24 3.56
C VAL A 224 -14.69 -19.10 4.72
N ARG A 225 -14.53 -18.06 5.54
CA ARG A 225 -15.41 -17.68 6.66
C ARG A 225 -15.64 -16.17 6.55
N GLY A 226 -16.90 -15.73 6.55
CA GLY A 226 -17.22 -14.31 6.65
C GLY A 226 -16.98 -13.75 8.07
N PRO A 227 -17.06 -12.42 8.25
CA PRO A 227 -17.03 -11.82 9.57
C PRO A 227 -18.34 -12.07 10.33
N GLU A 228 -18.29 -11.90 11.65
CA GLU A 228 -19.44 -12.09 12.54
C GLU A 228 -20.40 -10.88 12.51
N SER A 229 -19.90 -9.69 12.18
CA SER A 229 -20.67 -8.48 11.87
C SER A 229 -20.18 -7.86 10.56
N GLY A 230 -21.08 -7.30 9.75
CA GLY A 230 -20.76 -6.67 8.46
C GLY A 230 -20.60 -7.65 7.29
N ILE A 231 -20.08 -7.17 6.15
CA ILE A 231 -19.90 -7.94 4.91
C ILE A 231 -18.52 -7.76 4.29
N VAL A 232 -17.99 -8.79 3.64
CA VAL A 232 -16.70 -8.75 2.92
C VAL A 232 -16.90 -9.10 1.44
N GLN A 233 -16.42 -8.22 0.56
CA GLN A 233 -16.24 -8.50 -0.86
C GLN A 233 -14.75 -8.66 -1.17
N ILE A 234 -14.36 -9.79 -1.77
CA ILE A 234 -12.97 -10.05 -2.22
C ILE A 234 -12.90 -9.99 -3.75
N ASN A 235 -11.90 -9.28 -4.26
CA ASN A 235 -11.62 -9.14 -5.69
C ASN A 235 -10.58 -10.19 -6.17
N PRO A 236 -10.56 -10.54 -7.47
CA PRO A 236 -9.65 -11.57 -7.99
C PRO A 236 -8.15 -11.27 -7.86
N ASP A 237 -7.77 -10.01 -7.65
CA ASP A 237 -6.39 -9.54 -7.45
C ASP A 237 -5.91 -9.65 -5.99
N GLY A 238 -6.76 -10.17 -5.11
CA GLY A 238 -6.52 -10.27 -3.67
C GLY A 238 -6.95 -9.05 -2.86
N THR A 239 -7.43 -7.96 -3.48
CA THR A 239 -7.97 -6.82 -2.70
C THR A 239 -9.33 -7.15 -2.10
N TYR A 240 -9.73 -6.47 -1.02
CA TYR A 240 -11.06 -6.61 -0.43
C TYR A 240 -11.62 -5.29 0.11
N THR A 241 -12.94 -5.27 0.26
CA THR A 241 -13.69 -4.27 1.02
C THR A 241 -14.49 -4.98 2.10
N TYR A 242 -14.27 -4.61 3.35
CA TYR A 242 -15.15 -4.89 4.49
C TYR A 242 -16.07 -3.69 4.72
N THR A 243 -17.37 -3.91 4.82
CA THR A 243 -18.33 -2.89 5.27
C THR A 243 -18.83 -3.31 6.65
N PRO A 244 -18.55 -2.51 7.71
CA PRO A 244 -19.07 -2.75 9.05
C PRO A 244 -20.58 -2.94 9.11
N GLY A 245 -21.05 -3.78 10.04
CA GLY A 245 -22.46 -3.86 10.43
C GLY A 245 -22.86 -2.71 11.36
N THR A 246 -24.14 -2.62 11.71
CA THR A 246 -24.63 -1.71 12.76
C THR A 246 -24.03 -2.04 14.12
N ASP A 247 -23.78 -3.33 14.35
CA ASP A 247 -23.39 -3.90 15.64
C ASP A 247 -21.88 -4.15 15.70
N PHE A 248 -21.09 -3.39 14.94
CA PHE A 248 -19.63 -3.50 14.87
C PHE A 248 -18.99 -2.73 16.04
N ASP A 249 -18.31 -3.48 16.91
CA ASP A 249 -17.67 -3.00 18.15
C ASP A 249 -16.25 -2.46 17.98
N GLY A 250 -15.70 -2.55 16.76
CA GLY A 250 -14.35 -2.15 16.42
C GLY A 250 -13.44 -3.30 15.96
N VAL A 251 -13.81 -4.57 16.18
CA VAL A 251 -13.07 -5.73 15.67
C VAL A 251 -13.92 -6.60 14.75
N ALA A 252 -13.34 -7.05 13.63
CA ALA A 252 -13.90 -8.12 12.84
C ALA A 252 -12.79 -9.05 12.32
N THR A 253 -13.06 -10.36 12.31
CA THR A 253 -12.14 -11.36 11.74
C THR A 253 -12.83 -12.18 10.65
N PHE A 254 -12.12 -12.47 9.56
CA PHE A 254 -12.64 -13.33 8.48
C PHE A 254 -11.52 -14.15 7.82
N THR A 255 -11.83 -15.35 7.34
CA THR A 255 -10.82 -16.27 6.79
C THR A 255 -10.84 -16.26 5.27
N VAL A 256 -9.68 -16.18 4.63
CA VAL A 256 -9.49 -16.23 3.17
C VAL A 256 -8.55 -17.37 2.81
N ALA A 257 -8.81 -18.08 1.72
CA ALA A 257 -7.86 -19.03 1.13
C ALA A 257 -7.20 -18.44 -0.12
N ALA A 258 -5.89 -18.63 -0.24
CA ALA A 258 -5.10 -18.39 -1.44
C ALA A 258 -4.64 -19.74 -2.02
N HIS A 259 -4.99 -20.01 -3.28
CA HIS A 259 -4.73 -21.26 -3.99
C HIS A 259 -3.79 -21.04 -5.18
N ASP A 260 -2.79 -21.92 -5.36
CA ASP A 260 -1.99 -21.96 -6.58
C ASP A 260 -2.80 -22.54 -7.76
N VAL A 261 -2.61 -22.01 -8.97
CA VAL A 261 -3.14 -22.63 -10.20
C VAL A 261 -2.06 -23.47 -10.88
N GLY A 262 -2.24 -24.78 -10.84
CA GLY A 262 -1.25 -25.71 -11.39
C GLY A 262 -1.66 -27.16 -11.13
N LEU A 263 -0.66 -28.04 -11.17
CA LEU A 263 -0.78 -29.41 -10.70
C LEU A 263 -0.23 -29.48 -9.26
N HIS A 264 -1.11 -29.62 -8.26
CA HIS A 264 -0.77 -29.60 -6.83
C HIS A 264 0.07 -30.81 -6.33
N VAL A 265 0.79 -31.49 -7.22
CA VAL A 265 1.60 -32.66 -6.90
C VAL A 265 2.97 -32.22 -6.39
N ASN A 266 3.20 -32.45 -5.10
CA ASN A 266 4.53 -32.40 -4.51
C ASN A 266 4.97 -33.83 -4.15
N LEU A 267 6.01 -34.35 -4.79
CA LEU A 267 6.53 -35.70 -4.51
C LEU A 267 7.35 -35.79 -3.21
N ALA A 268 7.68 -34.64 -2.59
CA ALA A 268 8.18 -34.56 -1.21
C ALA A 268 7.03 -34.37 -0.19
N ASP A 269 5.91 -33.78 -0.60
CA ASP A 269 4.68 -33.63 0.22
C ASP A 269 3.40 -34.05 -0.52
N LEU A 270 3.20 -35.37 -0.65
CA LEU A 270 2.12 -35.98 -1.43
C LEU A 270 0.69 -35.69 -0.93
N PHE A 271 0.54 -35.07 0.24
CA PHE A 271 -0.74 -34.77 0.86
C PHE A 271 -0.86 -33.29 1.27
N ARG A 272 -0.10 -32.38 0.62
CA ARG A 272 -0.21 -30.94 0.88
C ARG A 272 -1.63 -30.41 0.64
N PRO A 273 -2.12 -29.42 1.42
CA PRO A 273 -3.33 -28.70 1.06
C PRO A 273 -3.16 -27.94 -0.27
N LEU A 274 -4.29 -27.74 -0.97
CA LEU A 274 -4.37 -27.07 -2.28
C LEU A 274 -4.11 -25.54 -2.21
N GLY A 275 -3.67 -25.01 -1.07
CA GLY A 275 -3.58 -23.58 -0.80
C GLY A 275 -3.37 -23.31 0.70
N THR A 276 -3.03 -22.07 1.04
CA THR A 276 -2.93 -21.62 2.44
C THR A 276 -4.12 -20.74 2.80
N ARG A 277 -4.61 -20.88 4.04
CA ARG A 277 -5.61 -19.99 4.63
C ARG A 277 -4.93 -18.91 5.46
N ALA A 278 -5.45 -17.69 5.38
CA ALA A 278 -5.10 -16.59 6.27
C ALA A 278 -6.36 -16.04 6.92
N ASP A 279 -6.28 -15.79 8.21
CA ASP A 279 -7.27 -15.02 8.93
C ASP A 279 -6.89 -13.53 8.85
N VAL A 280 -7.88 -12.70 8.58
CA VAL A 280 -7.75 -11.26 8.34
C VAL A 280 -8.34 -10.53 9.53
N LEU A 281 -7.58 -9.62 10.14
CA LEU A 281 -8.03 -8.79 11.26
C LEU A 281 -8.34 -7.36 10.79
N VAL A 282 -9.58 -6.92 10.98
CA VAL A 282 -10.00 -5.52 10.90
C VAL A 282 -10.04 -4.95 12.31
N ASN A 283 -9.41 -3.80 12.50
CA ASN A 283 -9.38 -3.06 13.76
C ASN A 283 -9.69 -1.57 13.48
N GLN A 284 -10.82 -1.07 13.99
CA GLN A 284 -11.32 0.27 13.68
C GLN A 284 -12.06 0.85 14.89
N GLY A 285 -11.34 1.54 15.77
CA GLY A 285 -11.89 2.02 17.05
C GLY A 285 -12.03 0.93 18.11
N ALA A 286 -11.32 -0.19 17.95
CA ALA A 286 -11.36 -1.32 18.89
C ALA A 286 -10.82 -0.99 20.29
N VAL A 287 -9.91 -0.02 20.41
CA VAL A 287 -9.39 0.44 21.71
C VAL A 287 -10.02 1.79 22.05
N ASN A 288 -10.67 1.85 23.21
CA ASN A 288 -11.29 3.06 23.75
C ASN A 288 -10.67 3.44 25.10
N PHE A 289 -10.64 4.72 25.47
CA PHE A 289 -10.08 5.18 26.75
C PHE A 289 -11.13 5.78 27.68
N ALA A 290 -11.22 5.26 28.90
CA ALA A 290 -11.99 5.80 30.00
C ALA A 290 -11.06 6.47 31.03
N PHE A 291 -10.91 7.80 30.94
CA PHE A 291 -10.10 8.60 31.86
C PHE A 291 -10.93 9.07 33.05
N ASN A 292 -10.65 8.53 34.23
CA ASN A 292 -11.20 8.93 35.52
C ASN A 292 -10.34 10.05 36.12
N TYR A 293 -10.75 11.31 36.01
CA TYR A 293 -9.99 12.41 36.63
C TYR A 293 -10.23 12.45 38.15
N THR A 294 -9.23 12.09 38.94
CA THR A 294 -9.34 11.86 40.40
C THR A 294 -8.74 13.01 41.22
N THR A 295 -7.49 12.90 41.68
CA THR A 295 -6.82 13.95 42.47
C THR A 295 -6.44 15.12 41.56
N GLY A 296 -6.77 16.36 41.94
CA GLY A 296 -6.44 17.54 41.14
C GLY A 296 -7.24 17.69 39.85
N ALA A 297 -8.43 17.07 39.76
CA ALA A 297 -9.30 17.15 38.59
C ALA A 297 -9.65 18.60 38.16
N GLU A 298 -9.53 19.60 39.04
CA GLU A 298 -9.67 21.02 38.72
C GLU A 298 -8.62 21.55 37.72
N HIS A 299 -7.45 20.90 37.62
CA HIS A 299 -6.42 21.24 36.62
C HIS A 299 -6.72 20.60 35.25
N TRP A 300 -7.61 19.61 35.17
CA TRP A 300 -7.98 18.90 33.94
C TRP A 300 -9.16 19.60 33.23
N THR A 301 -8.88 20.76 32.61
CA THR A 301 -9.87 21.49 31.79
C THR A 301 -10.30 20.68 30.56
N PRO A 302 -11.48 20.90 29.97
CA PRO A 302 -11.97 20.12 28.81
C PRO A 302 -10.98 20.04 27.63
N GLU A 303 -10.20 21.10 27.42
CA GLU A 303 -9.18 21.18 26.37
C GLU A 303 -7.97 20.27 26.68
N ARG A 304 -7.61 20.12 27.96
CA ARG A 304 -6.57 19.19 28.42
C ARG A 304 -7.05 17.74 28.36
N GLN A 305 -8.32 17.49 28.72
CA GLN A 305 -8.95 16.17 28.60
C GLN A 305 -9.04 15.72 27.14
N ALA A 306 -9.39 16.64 26.24
CA ALA A 306 -9.38 16.40 24.79
C ALA A 306 -7.95 16.09 24.29
N ALA A 307 -6.97 16.94 24.62
CA ALA A 307 -5.58 16.73 24.19
C ALA A 307 -4.97 15.40 24.70
N LEU A 308 -5.38 14.91 25.88
CA LEU A 308 -4.98 13.58 26.38
C LEU A 308 -5.63 12.46 25.55
N ARG A 309 -6.92 12.56 25.22
CA ARG A 309 -7.61 11.59 24.37
C ARG A 309 -7.08 11.60 22.93
N ASP A 310 -6.87 12.76 22.33
CA ASP A 310 -6.27 12.90 20.99
C ASP A 310 -4.85 12.29 20.90
N ALA A 311 -4.09 12.32 22.00
CA ALA A 311 -2.81 11.62 22.12
C ALA A 311 -3.00 10.10 22.25
N ALA A 312 -3.91 9.66 23.12
CA ALA A 312 -4.16 8.25 23.39
C ALA A 312 -4.73 7.50 22.18
N ASP A 313 -5.70 8.09 21.48
CA ASP A 313 -6.30 7.55 20.26
C ASP A 313 -5.26 7.48 19.12
N ALA A 314 -4.38 8.49 19.02
CA ALA A 314 -3.26 8.48 18.07
C ALA A 314 -2.20 7.42 18.39
N LEU A 315 -1.98 7.10 19.68
CA LEU A 315 -1.10 6.00 20.09
C LEU A 315 -1.72 4.64 19.79
N MET A 316 -3.01 4.45 20.03
CA MET A 316 -3.68 3.18 19.73
C MET A 316 -3.88 2.94 18.23
N GLY A 317 -3.78 3.96 17.39
CA GLY A 317 -3.62 3.80 15.93
C GLY A 317 -2.42 2.94 15.51
N TYR A 318 -1.45 2.71 16.40
CA TYR A 318 -0.33 1.78 16.18
C TYR A 318 -0.64 0.32 16.52
N PHE A 319 -1.68 0.02 17.31
CA PHE A 319 -1.87 -1.30 17.94
C PHE A 319 -3.01 -2.09 17.30
N LEU A 320 -2.85 -3.41 17.24
CA LEU A 320 -3.83 -4.32 16.65
C LEU A 320 -4.25 -5.37 17.70
N VAL A 321 -5.49 -5.23 18.15
CA VAL A 321 -6.11 -6.08 19.19
C VAL A 321 -7.12 -7.06 18.57
N THR A 322 -7.25 -8.25 19.17
CA THR A 322 -8.12 -9.34 18.68
C THR A 322 -9.54 -9.31 19.25
N LYS A 323 -9.84 -8.38 20.15
CA LYS A 323 -11.16 -8.08 20.72
C LYS A 323 -11.25 -6.57 20.95
N PRO A 324 -12.44 -5.95 20.96
CA PRO A 324 -12.58 -4.59 21.47
C PRO A 324 -12.18 -4.54 22.95
N VAL A 325 -11.57 -3.44 23.39
CA VAL A 325 -11.22 -3.19 24.78
C VAL A 325 -11.41 -1.72 25.15
N THR A 326 -11.90 -1.48 26.36
CA THR A 326 -11.83 -0.17 27.00
C THR A 326 -10.73 -0.20 28.04
N LEU A 327 -9.75 0.70 27.90
CA LEU A 327 -8.69 0.90 28.87
C LEU A 327 -9.14 1.95 29.89
N THR A 328 -9.17 1.56 31.17
CA THR A 328 -9.49 2.44 32.30
C THR A 328 -8.21 3.06 32.86
N TYR A 329 -8.22 4.37 33.08
CA TYR A 329 -7.08 5.10 33.63
C TYR A 329 -7.54 6.05 34.73
N ASP A 330 -6.99 5.92 35.92
CA ASP A 330 -7.08 6.97 36.93
C ASP A 330 -6.05 8.06 36.62
N VAL A 331 -6.52 9.31 36.50
CA VAL A 331 -5.73 10.45 36.03
C VAL A 331 -5.70 11.54 37.09
N GLU A 332 -4.51 11.75 37.64
CA GLU A 332 -4.23 12.75 38.67
C GLU A 332 -3.52 13.99 38.10
N ALA A 333 -3.54 15.08 38.87
CA ALA A 333 -2.80 16.29 38.59
C ALA A 333 -2.30 16.98 39.86
N TYR A 334 -1.17 17.67 39.71
CA TYR A 334 -0.58 18.54 40.73
C TYR A 334 0.17 19.71 40.06
N GLU A 335 0.59 20.69 40.85
CA GLU A 335 1.47 21.78 40.39
C GLU A 335 2.71 21.88 41.30
N ASP A 336 3.84 21.37 40.82
CA ASP A 336 5.15 21.55 41.47
C ASP A 336 6.14 22.16 40.46
N TRP A 337 6.57 23.39 40.76
CA TRP A 337 7.48 24.14 39.91
C TRP A 337 8.95 23.71 40.09
N ASP A 338 9.32 23.14 41.24
CA ASP A 338 10.68 22.69 41.55
C ASP A 338 10.91 21.20 41.19
N SER A 339 9.85 20.39 41.10
CA SER A 339 9.93 18.99 40.62
C SER A 339 10.51 18.92 39.19
N PRO A 340 11.46 18.01 38.89
CA PRO A 340 11.91 17.75 37.52
C PRO A 340 10.91 16.91 36.71
N THR A 341 10.05 16.13 37.38
CA THR A 341 9.08 15.22 36.76
C THR A 341 7.92 16.02 36.16
N LEU A 342 7.57 15.69 34.92
CA LEU A 342 6.55 16.39 34.13
C LEU A 342 5.21 15.66 34.14
N ALA A 343 5.26 14.34 34.03
CA ALA A 343 4.16 13.43 34.28
C ALA A 343 4.74 12.06 34.68
N THR A 344 3.89 11.07 34.89
CA THR A 344 4.26 9.67 35.05
C THR A 344 3.08 8.79 34.63
N GLY A 345 3.27 7.94 33.63
CA GLY A 345 2.33 6.89 33.23
C GLY A 345 2.80 5.51 33.66
N PHE A 346 1.88 4.68 34.18
CA PHE A 346 2.20 3.32 34.64
C PHE A 346 1.01 2.37 34.55
N SER A 347 1.26 1.06 34.58
CA SER A 347 0.27 0.00 34.76
C SER A 347 0.89 -1.09 35.66
N GLN A 348 0.13 -1.59 36.63
CA GLN A 348 0.64 -2.62 37.56
C GLN A 348 0.83 -3.95 36.82
N LEU A 349 1.70 -4.82 37.34
CA LEU A 349 1.92 -6.16 36.77
C LEU A 349 0.77 -7.11 37.15
N ILE A 350 0.41 -8.02 36.25
CA ILE A 350 -0.71 -8.97 36.48
C ILE A 350 -0.44 -9.98 37.61
N ASP A 351 0.83 -10.16 37.99
CA ASP A 351 1.29 -10.91 39.16
C ASP A 351 2.38 -10.06 39.81
N THR A 352 2.30 -9.87 41.13
CA THR A 352 3.29 -9.14 41.94
C THR A 352 3.89 -9.98 43.09
N GLU A 353 3.52 -11.27 43.18
CA GLU A 353 3.93 -12.19 44.25
C GLU A 353 4.92 -13.26 43.76
N THR A 354 4.82 -13.68 42.50
CA THR A 354 5.66 -14.74 41.91
C THR A 354 6.98 -14.19 41.38
N ALA A 355 8.05 -14.99 41.44
CA ALA A 355 9.35 -14.68 40.82
C ALA A 355 9.32 -14.98 39.31
N GLY A 356 9.71 -14.02 38.47
CA GLY A 356 9.66 -14.15 37.01
C GLY A 356 9.43 -12.80 36.30
N PHE A 357 8.97 -12.89 35.05
CA PHE A 357 8.66 -11.75 34.19
C PHE A 357 7.17 -11.75 33.83
N PHE A 358 6.50 -10.62 34.01
CA PHE A 358 5.06 -10.47 33.85
C PHE A 358 4.71 -9.21 33.05
N PRO A 359 3.65 -9.23 32.23
CA PRO A 359 3.16 -8.03 31.56
C PRO A 359 2.44 -7.10 32.54
N GLY A 360 2.36 -5.82 32.19
CA GLY A 360 1.43 -4.88 32.82
C GLY A 360 -0.04 -5.25 32.53
N ILE A 361 -0.98 -4.77 33.34
CA ILE A 361 -2.43 -4.99 33.13
C ILE A 361 -2.87 -4.46 31.76
N VAL A 362 -2.50 -3.22 31.41
CA VAL A 362 -2.81 -2.63 30.09
C VAL A 362 -2.21 -3.47 28.96
N GLN A 363 -0.99 -3.96 29.13
CA GLN A 363 -0.30 -4.84 28.16
C GLN A 363 -1.04 -6.17 28.00
N HIS A 364 -1.41 -6.83 29.10
CA HIS A 364 -2.19 -8.06 29.08
C HIS A 364 -3.56 -7.83 28.41
N LYS A 365 -4.29 -6.79 28.80
CA LYS A 365 -5.64 -6.48 28.31
C LYS A 365 -5.66 -6.20 26.82
N LEU A 366 -4.69 -5.47 26.29
CA LEU A 366 -4.52 -5.29 24.83
C LEU A 366 -4.14 -6.61 24.11
N GLN A 367 -3.34 -7.47 24.73
CA GLN A 367 -2.88 -8.72 24.12
C GLN A 367 -3.93 -9.84 24.12
N THR A 368 -4.82 -9.89 25.11
CA THR A 368 -5.79 -10.99 25.31
C THR A 368 -7.25 -10.56 25.18
N GLY A 369 -7.54 -9.27 25.31
CA GLY A 369 -8.88 -8.75 25.54
C GLY A 369 -9.53 -9.34 26.79
N ALA A 370 -8.74 -9.66 27.82
CA ALA A 370 -9.20 -10.08 29.14
C ALA A 370 -8.81 -9.03 30.17
N ASP A 371 -9.76 -8.70 31.04
CA ASP A 371 -9.56 -7.82 32.18
C ASP A 371 -8.91 -8.62 33.34
N ALA A 372 -7.80 -8.12 33.90
CA ALA A 372 -7.00 -8.84 34.89
C ALA A 372 -7.20 -8.32 36.33
N ASN A 373 -7.87 -7.18 36.49
CA ASN A 373 -7.99 -6.41 37.74
C ASN A 373 -9.44 -6.02 38.09
N GLY A 374 -10.39 -6.23 37.16
CA GLY A 374 -11.82 -6.00 37.34
C GLY A 374 -12.17 -4.52 37.26
N ASP A 375 -13.06 -4.05 38.14
CA ASP A 375 -13.53 -2.64 38.18
C ASP A 375 -12.44 -1.61 38.57
N GLN A 376 -11.17 -2.00 38.62
CA GLN A 376 -10.03 -1.13 38.90
C GLN A 376 -9.50 -0.45 37.64
N ALA A 377 -8.75 0.65 37.79
CA ALA A 377 -8.06 1.27 36.67
C ALA A 377 -6.93 0.35 36.15
N ASP A 378 -6.88 0.09 34.84
CA ASP A 378 -5.81 -0.66 34.18
C ASP A 378 -4.45 0.03 34.32
N GLY A 379 -4.47 1.35 34.23
CA GLY A 379 -3.31 2.22 34.33
C GLY A 379 -3.56 3.46 35.16
N TRP A 380 -2.49 4.20 35.41
CA TRP A 380 -2.49 5.44 36.18
C TRP A 380 -1.61 6.46 35.49
N ILE A 381 -2.07 7.72 35.48
CA ILE A 381 -1.31 8.87 34.98
C ILE A 381 -1.34 9.95 36.05
N SER A 382 -0.21 10.56 36.37
CA SER A 382 -0.17 11.78 37.19
C SER A 382 0.59 12.88 36.47
N TRP A 383 0.00 14.08 36.41
CA TRP A 383 0.47 15.17 35.56
C TRP A 383 0.87 16.42 36.33
N ASN A 384 2.06 16.95 36.07
CA ASN A 384 2.55 18.19 36.67
C ASN A 384 2.20 19.40 35.78
N PHE A 385 1.18 20.17 36.19
CA PHE A 385 0.80 21.42 35.56
C PHE A 385 1.62 22.64 36.05
N GLY A 386 2.65 22.44 36.89
CA GLY A 386 3.66 23.44 37.28
C GLY A 386 4.65 23.81 36.15
N ARG A 387 4.15 23.87 34.92
CA ARG A 387 4.88 24.11 33.66
C ARG A 387 3.95 24.75 32.61
N ASP A 388 4.54 25.54 31.72
CA ASP A 388 3.81 26.11 30.58
C ASP A 388 3.64 25.05 29.47
N TRP A 389 2.43 24.53 29.34
CA TRP A 389 2.07 23.50 28.35
C TRP A 389 1.48 24.10 27.07
N ALA A 390 1.74 23.46 25.93
CA ALA A 390 1.07 23.70 24.65
C ALA A 390 0.16 22.51 24.32
N LEU A 391 -1.15 22.75 24.28
CA LEU A 391 -2.17 21.72 24.02
C LEU A 391 -2.44 21.51 22.51
N THR A 392 -2.12 22.50 21.68
CA THR A 392 -2.09 22.38 20.22
C THR A 392 -0.66 22.08 19.76
N GLY A 393 -0.49 21.41 18.62
CA GLY A 393 0.81 21.03 18.02
C GLY A 393 1.69 22.19 17.52
N THR A 394 1.62 23.35 18.16
CA THR A 394 2.30 24.60 17.82
C THR A 394 3.04 25.13 19.06
N ALA A 395 3.77 24.25 19.74
CA ALA A 395 4.49 24.58 20.97
C ALA A 395 5.58 25.63 20.72
N THR A 396 5.57 26.73 21.48
CA THR A 396 6.62 27.75 21.38
C THR A 396 7.92 27.25 22.05
N PRO A 397 9.11 27.80 21.74
CA PRO A 397 10.39 27.37 22.34
C PRO A 397 10.54 27.52 23.86
N THR A 398 9.50 27.98 24.56
CA THR A 398 9.41 28.07 26.02
C THR A 398 8.29 27.22 26.63
N GLN A 399 7.47 26.56 25.80
CA GLN A 399 6.40 25.66 26.23
C GLN A 399 6.79 24.19 25.97
N LEU A 400 6.27 23.30 26.81
CA LEU A 400 6.34 21.86 26.60
C LEU A 400 5.18 21.39 25.73
N ASP A 401 5.47 20.53 24.76
CA ASP A 401 4.48 19.88 23.90
C ASP A 401 3.69 18.83 24.68
N PHE A 402 2.41 19.08 24.93
CA PHE A 402 1.57 18.22 25.76
C PHE A 402 1.36 16.84 25.14
N ARG A 403 1.15 16.78 23.81
CA ARG A 403 0.89 15.54 23.08
C ARG A 403 2.09 14.61 23.12
N THR A 404 3.30 15.16 22.98
CA THR A 404 4.56 14.41 23.07
C THR A 404 4.72 13.74 24.43
N THR A 405 4.50 14.47 25.52
CA THR A 405 4.55 13.89 26.87
C THR A 405 3.43 12.86 27.07
N ALA A 406 2.21 13.13 26.61
CA ALA A 406 1.10 12.19 26.75
C ALA A 406 1.36 10.85 26.01
N LEU A 407 1.91 10.90 24.79
CA LEU A 407 2.33 9.72 24.04
C LEU A 407 3.45 8.94 24.76
N HIS A 408 4.41 9.65 25.34
CA HIS A 408 5.53 9.07 26.09
C HIS A 408 5.05 8.34 27.36
N GLU A 409 4.28 9.00 28.22
CA GLU A 409 3.77 8.40 29.46
C GLU A 409 2.83 7.22 29.20
N LEU A 410 1.96 7.31 28.19
CA LEU A 410 1.10 6.21 27.77
C LEU A 410 1.92 5.03 27.19
N THR A 411 3.14 5.27 26.70
CA THR A 411 4.04 4.19 26.25
C THR A 411 4.68 3.46 27.43
N HIS A 412 4.91 4.12 28.58
CA HIS A 412 5.31 3.44 29.82
C HIS A 412 4.22 2.51 30.37
N SER A 413 2.94 2.93 30.37
CA SER A 413 1.84 2.06 30.80
C SER A 413 1.57 0.89 29.85
N LEU A 414 2.02 0.99 28.59
CA LEU A 414 2.12 -0.13 27.63
C LEU A 414 3.31 -1.07 27.90
N GLY A 415 3.91 -1.03 29.10
CA GLY A 415 4.97 -1.95 29.49
C GLY A 415 6.36 -1.59 28.95
N PHE A 416 6.56 -0.43 28.33
CA PHE A 416 7.89 0.12 28.03
C PHE A 416 8.49 0.73 29.32
N ALA A 417 8.66 -0.09 30.36
CA ALA A 417 9.19 0.32 31.66
C ALA A 417 9.76 -0.90 32.42
N GLY A 418 10.77 -0.68 33.25
CA GLY A 418 11.35 -1.69 34.13
C GLY A 418 11.28 -1.31 35.61
N SER A 419 11.32 -2.33 36.47
CA SER A 419 11.47 -2.22 37.93
C SER A 419 12.94 -2.27 38.40
N VAL A 420 13.89 -2.13 37.47
CA VAL A 420 15.32 -2.01 37.78
C VAL A 420 15.54 -0.71 38.55
N ASP A 421 16.14 -0.79 39.74
CA ASP A 421 16.51 0.39 40.56
C ASP A 421 18.03 0.47 40.79
N ALA A 422 18.46 1.28 41.75
CA ALA A 422 19.86 1.52 42.09
C ALA A 422 20.66 0.23 42.44
N ALA A 423 21.98 0.31 42.28
CA ALA A 423 22.92 -0.75 42.63
C ALA A 423 22.75 -1.22 44.09
N GLY A 424 22.42 -2.50 44.26
CA GLY A 424 22.12 -3.12 45.55
C GLY A 424 20.64 -3.11 45.98
N GLU A 425 19.74 -2.40 45.29
CA GLU A 425 18.31 -2.33 45.65
C GLU A 425 17.42 -3.30 44.85
N ASN A 426 17.96 -3.85 43.75
CA ASN A 426 17.39 -4.84 42.82
C ASN A 426 17.10 -6.25 43.41
N SER A 427 16.56 -6.33 44.63
CA SER A 427 16.29 -7.59 45.35
C SER A 427 14.92 -8.22 45.04
N ASN A 428 14.02 -7.51 44.38
CA ASN A 428 12.75 -8.05 43.90
C ASN A 428 12.97 -9.01 42.71
N PRO A 429 12.42 -10.24 42.72
CA PRO A 429 12.45 -11.15 41.58
C PRO A 429 11.19 -11.11 40.71
N ASN A 430 10.17 -10.33 41.07
CA ASN A 430 9.02 -10.07 40.20
C ASN A 430 9.34 -8.86 39.30
N ARG A 431 9.36 -9.06 37.98
CA ARG A 431 9.86 -8.10 36.98
C ARG A 431 8.84 -7.81 35.88
N ALA A 432 8.92 -6.62 35.29
CA ALA A 432 8.17 -6.30 34.07
C ALA A 432 8.74 -7.08 32.87
N ASP A 433 7.90 -7.49 31.91
CA ASP A 433 8.35 -8.32 30.78
C ASP A 433 9.44 -7.65 29.94
N PHE A 434 9.46 -6.32 29.87
CA PHE A 434 10.53 -5.50 29.30
C PHE A 434 11.92 -5.88 29.81
N GLU A 435 12.04 -6.17 31.10
CA GLU A 435 13.32 -6.42 31.77
C GLU A 435 14.01 -7.70 31.28
N ARG A 436 13.25 -8.66 30.72
CA ARG A 436 13.79 -9.92 30.18
C ARG A 436 14.76 -9.70 29.03
N TRP A 437 14.62 -8.56 28.34
CA TRP A 437 15.41 -8.18 27.17
C TRP A 437 16.59 -7.28 27.55
N ILE A 438 16.78 -6.91 28.83
CA ILE A 438 17.90 -6.08 29.25
C ILE A 438 19.21 -6.91 29.22
N THR A 439 20.21 -6.35 28.55
CA THR A 439 21.51 -6.97 28.25
C THR A 439 22.64 -5.95 28.37
N THR A 440 23.89 -6.40 28.26
CA THR A 440 25.04 -5.53 27.95
C THR A 440 25.25 -5.42 26.43
N ALA A 441 26.16 -4.55 25.97
CA ALA A 441 26.45 -4.29 24.56
C ALA A 441 26.78 -5.54 23.71
N ASP A 442 27.22 -6.63 24.34
CA ASP A 442 27.55 -7.90 23.70
C ASP A 442 26.39 -8.93 23.69
N GLY A 443 25.21 -8.56 24.18
CA GLY A 443 24.05 -9.45 24.33
C GLY A 443 24.07 -10.30 25.61
N THR A 444 25.04 -10.11 26.52
CA THR A 444 25.04 -10.80 27.81
C THR A 444 23.82 -10.40 28.65
N VAL A 445 23.00 -11.38 29.01
CA VAL A 445 21.80 -11.23 29.86
C VAL A 445 22.18 -10.85 31.29
N VAL A 446 21.50 -9.84 31.86
CA VAL A 446 21.81 -9.31 33.20
C VAL A 446 20.81 -9.70 34.31
N ILE A 447 19.61 -10.20 33.94
CA ILE A 447 18.59 -10.72 34.86
C ILE A 447 18.34 -12.19 34.54
N GLY A 448 18.29 -13.05 35.57
CA GLY A 448 18.01 -14.49 35.42
C GLY A 448 16.59 -14.79 34.92
N ALA A 449 16.38 -16.01 34.42
CA ALA A 449 15.05 -16.47 34.00
C ALA A 449 14.03 -16.57 35.16
N ASP A 450 14.52 -16.46 36.40
CA ASP A 450 13.82 -16.37 37.67
C ASP A 450 13.65 -14.92 38.18
N GLY A 451 13.87 -13.92 37.31
CA GLY A 451 13.76 -12.49 37.62
C GLY A 451 14.85 -11.92 38.54
N GLN A 452 15.86 -12.72 38.89
CA GLN A 452 16.94 -12.33 39.79
C GLN A 452 17.97 -11.44 39.08
N TRP A 453 18.20 -10.23 39.60
CA TRP A 453 19.26 -9.34 39.10
C TRP A 453 20.66 -9.86 39.46
N ASN A 454 21.57 -9.92 38.48
CA ASN A 454 22.96 -10.27 38.72
C ASN A 454 23.79 -9.01 39.06
N SER A 455 24.07 -8.81 40.35
CA SER A 455 24.83 -7.66 40.87
C SER A 455 26.28 -7.54 40.38
N ALA A 456 26.79 -8.49 39.59
CA ALA A 456 28.00 -8.26 38.79
C ALA A 456 27.85 -7.09 37.79
N PHE A 457 26.62 -6.78 37.38
CA PHE A 457 26.26 -5.69 36.46
C PHE A 457 25.82 -4.40 37.17
N ASP A 458 25.89 -4.32 38.51
CA ASP A 458 25.65 -3.07 39.26
C ASP A 458 26.37 -1.83 38.68
N PRO A 459 27.61 -1.91 38.13
CA PRO A 459 28.25 -0.76 37.48
C PRO A 459 27.53 -0.29 36.20
N ASN A 460 26.88 -1.19 35.46
CA ASN A 460 26.20 -0.89 34.20
C ASN A 460 24.98 0.03 34.39
N LEU A 461 24.35 -0.02 35.57
CA LEU A 461 23.25 0.88 35.95
C LEU A 461 23.61 2.37 35.82
N THR A 462 24.90 2.72 35.92
CA THR A 462 25.39 4.11 35.87
C THR A 462 26.42 4.35 34.76
N GLY A 463 26.23 3.68 33.62
CA GLY A 463 27.06 3.80 32.41
C GLY A 463 28.40 3.06 32.47
N GLY A 464 28.69 2.38 33.58
CA GLY A 464 29.85 1.52 33.72
C GLY A 464 29.83 0.39 32.69
N ASN A 465 31.01 -0.07 32.24
CA ASN A 465 31.17 -1.12 31.23
C ASN A 465 30.45 -0.88 29.88
N GLY A 466 29.91 0.33 29.64
CA GLY A 466 29.13 0.67 28.44
C GLY A 466 27.63 0.90 28.70
N GLY A 467 27.14 0.72 29.92
CA GLY A 467 25.72 0.89 30.25
C GLY A 467 24.88 -0.38 30.04
N LEU A 468 23.56 -0.20 29.92
CA LEU A 468 22.58 -1.27 29.64
C LEU A 468 21.96 -1.08 28.26
N TYR A 469 21.45 -2.18 27.70
CA TYR A 469 20.92 -2.24 26.34
C TYR A 469 19.67 -3.11 26.27
N PHE A 470 18.69 -2.75 25.46
CA PHE A 470 17.57 -3.61 25.10
C PHE A 470 17.97 -4.52 23.94
N GLY A 471 18.01 -5.83 24.19
CA GLY A 471 18.46 -6.88 23.28
C GLY A 471 17.34 -7.68 22.63
N GLY A 472 16.10 -7.18 22.65
CA GLY A 472 14.97 -7.82 21.98
C GLY A 472 15.18 -7.92 20.46
N PRO A 473 14.81 -9.05 19.82
CA PRO A 473 15.19 -9.33 18.43
C PRO A 473 14.61 -8.36 17.40
N ASN A 474 13.40 -7.82 17.60
CA ASN A 474 12.79 -6.87 16.66
C ASN A 474 13.40 -5.47 16.82
N ALA A 475 13.64 -5.02 18.05
CA ALA A 475 14.37 -3.78 18.35
C ALA A 475 15.81 -3.83 17.81
N VAL A 476 16.50 -4.96 17.99
CA VAL A 476 17.84 -5.21 17.44
C VAL A 476 17.84 -5.22 15.91
N ALA A 477 16.79 -5.77 15.27
CA ALA A 477 16.66 -5.72 13.81
C ALA A 477 16.42 -4.29 13.29
N ALA A 478 15.68 -3.45 14.04
CA ALA A 478 15.41 -2.06 13.68
C ALA A 478 16.62 -1.12 13.86
N TYR A 479 17.44 -1.34 14.90
CA TYR A 479 18.63 -0.53 15.18
C TYR A 479 19.94 -1.08 14.58
N GLY A 480 19.99 -2.39 14.29
CA GLY A 480 21.18 -3.11 13.81
C GLY A 480 22.12 -3.62 14.91
N ALA A 481 21.80 -3.38 16.18
CA ALA A 481 22.55 -3.77 17.37
C ALA A 481 21.61 -3.78 18.60
N PRO A 482 22.04 -4.25 19.79
CA PRO A 482 21.34 -3.93 21.05
C PRO A 482 21.15 -2.42 21.20
N VAL A 483 19.95 -2.00 21.65
CA VAL A 483 19.53 -0.60 21.70
C VAL A 483 19.97 0.04 23.01
N PRO A 484 20.75 1.13 23.03
CA PRO A 484 21.24 1.75 24.27
C PRO A 484 20.11 2.27 25.18
N LEU A 485 20.14 1.87 26.45
CA LEU A 485 19.23 2.33 27.50
C LEU A 485 19.90 3.39 28.37
N TYR A 486 19.13 4.40 28.74
CA TYR A 486 19.57 5.52 29.57
C TYR A 486 20.05 5.02 30.94
N THR A 487 21.35 5.16 31.19
CA THR A 487 22.03 4.69 32.41
C THR A 487 22.91 5.80 33.00
N PRO A 488 22.31 6.90 33.49
CA PRO A 488 23.01 8.11 33.93
C PRO A 488 23.88 7.88 35.18
N ASN A 489 24.81 8.82 35.39
CA ASN A 489 25.66 8.85 36.58
C ASN A 489 25.55 10.24 37.26
N PRO A 490 24.91 10.36 38.44
CA PRO A 490 24.32 9.29 39.25
C PRO A 490 23.04 8.68 38.66
N TRP A 491 22.62 7.54 39.21
CA TRP A 491 21.34 6.89 38.93
C TRP A 491 20.15 7.83 39.11
N ALA A 492 19.22 7.81 38.16
CA ALA A 492 17.93 8.51 38.23
C ALA A 492 16.80 7.47 38.34
N SER A 493 16.21 7.33 39.52
CA SER A 493 15.07 6.41 39.77
C SER A 493 13.88 6.77 38.88
N GLY A 494 13.09 5.78 38.47
CA GLY A 494 12.03 5.89 37.46
C GLY A 494 12.54 5.98 36.02
N SER A 495 13.57 6.79 35.75
CA SER A 495 14.08 6.99 34.38
C SER A 495 15.08 5.93 33.91
N SER A 496 16.02 5.55 34.77
CA SER A 496 17.19 4.77 34.35
C SER A 496 16.82 3.32 34.02
N GLY A 497 17.28 2.81 32.88
CA GLY A 497 16.91 1.49 32.35
C GLY A 497 15.52 1.43 31.69
N SER A 498 14.58 2.32 32.03
CA SER A 498 13.22 2.41 31.44
C SER A 498 13.13 3.30 30.19
N HIS A 499 14.23 3.93 29.79
CA HIS A 499 14.29 4.92 28.69
C HIS A 499 15.41 4.62 27.70
N LEU A 500 15.28 5.17 26.50
CA LEU A 500 16.32 5.17 25.47
C LEU A 500 17.38 6.25 25.79
N ASP A 501 18.64 5.96 25.47
CA ASP A 501 19.78 6.77 25.91
C ASP A 501 19.84 8.19 25.30
N ASP A 502 19.77 9.22 26.15
CA ASP A 502 19.84 10.65 25.83
C ASP A 502 21.19 11.12 25.24
N HIS A 503 22.25 10.29 25.30
CA HIS A 503 23.53 10.57 24.67
C HIS A 503 23.66 10.00 23.26
N THR A 504 22.98 8.88 22.99
CA THR A 504 22.91 8.23 21.68
C THR A 504 21.82 8.86 20.81
N PHE A 505 20.61 9.00 21.36
CA PHE A 505 19.42 9.46 20.66
C PHE A 505 19.20 10.94 20.96
N THR A 506 19.79 11.81 20.14
CA THR A 506 19.88 13.24 20.44
C THR A 506 19.79 14.12 19.19
N GLY A 507 19.41 15.39 19.36
CA GLY A 507 19.19 16.30 18.24
C GLY A 507 18.08 15.79 17.31
N ILE A 508 18.41 15.53 16.04
CA ILE A 508 17.48 14.99 15.03
C ILE A 508 17.25 13.48 15.14
N ASP A 509 18.13 12.76 15.84
CA ASP A 509 18.05 11.31 16.08
C ASP A 509 17.45 11.01 17.47
N ARG A 510 16.84 12.03 18.10
CA ARG A 510 16.04 11.94 19.31
C ARG A 510 14.76 11.14 19.03
N LEU A 511 14.38 10.27 19.96
CA LEU A 511 13.19 9.42 19.92
C LEU A 511 12.14 9.87 20.95
N LEU A 512 10.97 9.23 20.97
CA LEU A 512 9.90 9.57 21.91
C LEU A 512 10.30 9.17 23.33
N MET A 513 10.83 7.96 23.52
CA MET A 513 11.18 7.36 24.81
C MET A 513 12.56 7.78 25.36
N ASN A 514 13.06 8.96 24.96
CA ASN A 514 14.18 9.64 25.59
C ASN A 514 13.78 10.26 26.93
N ALA A 515 14.66 10.20 27.95
CA ALA A 515 14.34 10.59 29.33
C ALA A 515 14.20 12.10 29.54
N GLY A 516 15.06 12.91 28.93
CA GLY A 516 14.93 14.36 28.95
C GLY A 516 14.06 14.84 27.78
N THR A 517 12.97 15.56 28.03
CA THR A 517 12.24 16.31 26.98
C THR A 517 12.65 17.78 26.91
N VAL A 518 12.32 18.45 25.81
CA VAL A 518 12.71 19.85 25.51
C VAL A 518 11.50 20.71 25.16
N ALA A 519 11.61 22.02 25.38
CA ALA A 519 10.58 22.99 25.01
C ALA A 519 10.65 23.34 23.51
N GLY A 520 9.49 23.60 22.90
CA GLY A 520 9.30 23.69 21.44
C GLY A 520 8.45 22.52 20.90
N PRO A 521 8.28 22.43 19.57
CA PRO A 521 7.53 21.34 18.93
C PRO A 521 8.15 19.97 19.26
N GLY A 522 7.32 19.01 19.66
CA GLY A 522 7.78 17.69 20.07
C GLY A 522 7.54 16.59 19.03
N LEU A 523 7.73 15.33 19.45
CA LEU A 523 7.64 14.15 18.60
C LEU A 523 6.26 13.49 18.77
N HIS A 524 5.47 13.41 17.70
CA HIS A 524 4.13 12.83 17.74
C HIS A 524 4.03 11.43 17.10
N ALA A 525 5.16 10.74 16.93
CA ALA A 525 5.23 9.42 16.30
C ALA A 525 6.27 8.50 16.96
N LEU A 526 5.99 7.20 16.98
CA LEU A 526 6.92 6.16 17.40
C LEU A 526 7.89 5.82 16.26
N SER A 527 9.17 5.66 16.59
CA SER A 527 10.20 5.23 15.65
C SER A 527 10.15 3.71 15.38
N PRO A 528 10.79 3.22 14.31
CA PRO A 528 10.95 1.78 14.08
C PRO A 528 11.62 1.02 15.24
N ILE A 529 12.43 1.70 16.05
CA ILE A 529 13.11 1.10 17.21
C ILE A 529 12.09 0.87 18.34
N GLU A 530 11.26 1.87 18.63
CA GLU A 530 10.23 1.77 19.68
C GLU A 530 9.12 0.80 19.29
N LEU A 531 8.76 0.74 18.00
CA LEU A 531 7.87 -0.30 17.46
C LEU A 531 8.50 -1.70 17.52
N GLY A 532 9.81 -1.82 17.32
CA GLY A 532 10.55 -3.05 17.55
C GLY A 532 10.47 -3.51 19.01
N ILE A 533 10.65 -2.59 19.96
CA ILE A 533 10.53 -2.87 21.40
C ILE A 533 9.10 -3.31 21.77
N LEU A 534 8.08 -2.65 21.25
CA LEU A 534 6.68 -3.06 21.44
C LEU A 534 6.38 -4.45 20.83
N ALA A 535 6.96 -4.77 19.67
CA ALA A 535 6.87 -6.12 19.10
C ALA A 535 7.59 -7.18 19.95
N ASP A 536 8.71 -6.84 20.59
CA ASP A 536 9.44 -7.71 21.53
C ASP A 536 8.71 -7.89 22.88
N LEU A 537 7.85 -6.92 23.27
CA LEU A 537 6.89 -7.03 24.37
C LEU A 537 5.65 -7.88 24.03
N GLY A 538 5.56 -8.42 22.81
CA GLY A 538 4.49 -9.32 22.36
C GLY A 538 3.28 -8.63 21.74
N TYR A 539 3.31 -7.31 21.53
CA TYR A 539 2.27 -6.64 20.74
C TYR A 539 2.39 -6.94 19.24
N VAL A 540 1.30 -6.78 18.51
CA VAL A 540 1.35 -6.59 17.04
C VAL A 540 1.09 -5.12 16.77
N VAL A 541 2.12 -4.45 16.25
CA VAL A 541 2.10 -3.01 15.98
C VAL A 541 2.36 -2.71 14.50
N VAL A 542 1.76 -1.63 14.01
CA VAL A 542 1.94 -1.08 12.65
C VAL A 542 2.06 0.44 12.73
N PRO A 543 2.71 1.13 11.78
CA PRO A 543 2.65 2.58 11.73
C PRO A 543 1.25 3.05 11.29
N PRO A 544 0.57 3.98 12.01
CA PRO A 544 -0.64 4.63 11.51
C PRO A 544 -0.31 5.39 10.22
N ASN A 545 -1.32 5.55 9.37
CA ASN A 545 -1.19 5.77 7.91
C ASN A 545 -0.79 4.51 7.11
N THR A 546 -0.75 3.32 7.73
CA THR A 546 -0.68 2.04 7.00
C THR A 546 -2.05 1.34 6.97
N PRO A 547 -2.94 1.66 6.01
CA PRO A 547 -3.83 0.62 5.52
C PRO A 547 -2.93 -0.45 4.87
N THR A 548 -2.98 -1.69 5.36
CA THR A 548 -2.30 -2.87 4.79
C THR A 548 -2.97 -3.34 3.49
N ALA A 549 -3.06 -2.37 2.56
CA ALA A 549 -3.67 -2.44 1.24
C ALA A 549 -2.82 -1.72 0.17
N ARG A 550 -1.52 -1.48 0.42
CA ARG A 550 -0.59 -0.91 -0.57
C ARG A 550 0.70 -1.69 -0.82
N TRP A 551 1.08 -2.67 0.01
CA TRP A 551 2.46 -3.18 0.04
C TRP A 551 2.77 -4.52 -0.65
N ALA A 552 1.81 -5.27 -1.23
CA ALA A 552 2.14 -6.20 -2.34
C ALA A 552 1.31 -6.07 -3.62
N ALA A 553 0.36 -5.13 -3.70
CA ALA A 553 -0.24 -4.72 -5.00
C ALA A 553 0.75 -3.92 -5.87
N GLN A 554 1.78 -3.35 -5.24
CA GLN A 554 2.71 -2.42 -5.88
C GLN A 554 4.05 -3.06 -6.30
N ALA A 555 4.30 -4.32 -5.92
CA ALA A 555 5.47 -5.12 -6.30
C ALA A 555 5.66 -5.37 -7.82
N ALA A 556 4.76 -4.86 -8.67
CA ALA A 556 4.85 -4.93 -10.13
C ALA A 556 4.62 -3.60 -10.87
N VAL A 557 4.19 -2.51 -10.19
CA VAL A 557 3.82 -1.23 -10.85
C VAL A 557 4.27 0.03 -10.08
N ILE A 558 4.78 -0.06 -8.84
CA ILE A 558 5.55 1.04 -8.24
C ILE A 558 6.94 0.54 -7.83
N GLY A 559 7.94 1.00 -8.57
CA GLY A 559 9.31 1.05 -8.09
C GLY A 559 9.59 2.39 -7.38
N SER A 560 10.61 2.38 -6.52
CA SER A 560 11.14 3.51 -5.75
C SER A 560 10.25 4.10 -4.64
N ASP A 561 10.77 4.01 -3.42
CA ASP A 561 10.62 5.06 -2.40
C ASP A 561 11.00 6.43 -3.00
N ARG A 562 10.23 7.46 -2.68
CA ARG A 562 10.59 8.84 -3.08
C ARG A 562 11.44 9.51 -1.97
N PRO A 563 12.54 10.21 -2.29
CA PRO A 563 13.31 10.16 -3.53
C PRO A 563 14.84 10.17 -3.35
N TRP A 564 15.56 9.21 -3.94
CA TRP A 564 16.89 9.43 -4.56
C TRP A 564 17.40 8.19 -5.35
N ALA A 565 18.10 8.45 -6.46
CA ALA A 565 18.93 7.53 -7.27
C ALA A 565 18.31 6.24 -7.86
N THR A 566 17.95 6.29 -9.15
CA THR A 566 17.43 5.18 -9.96
C THR A 566 18.51 4.46 -10.80
N GLN A 567 18.43 3.12 -10.89
CA GLN A 567 18.73 2.33 -12.09
C GLN A 567 18.02 0.96 -11.99
N GLN A 568 17.38 0.40 -13.02
CA GLN A 568 17.33 0.77 -14.45
C GLN A 568 15.89 0.77 -15.00
N SER A 569 15.65 1.62 -16.00
CA SER A 569 14.46 1.60 -16.87
C SER A 569 14.67 0.60 -18.04
N PRO A 570 13.62 0.20 -18.79
CA PRO A 570 13.56 -1.15 -19.36
C PRO A 570 14.16 -1.31 -20.77
N SER A 571 14.40 -2.57 -21.14
CA SER A 571 14.38 -3.04 -22.53
C SER A 571 13.64 -4.38 -22.61
N PRO A 572 12.65 -4.56 -23.49
CA PRO A 572 11.88 -5.79 -23.58
C PRO A 572 12.63 -6.90 -24.35
N SER A 573 13.75 -7.37 -23.80
CA SER A 573 14.29 -8.68 -24.17
C SER A 573 13.59 -9.74 -23.33
N ARG A 574 12.61 -10.43 -23.92
CA ARG A 574 12.03 -11.67 -23.34
C ARG A 574 13.15 -12.65 -22.98
N ASP A 575 12.91 -13.46 -21.96
CA ASP A 575 13.86 -14.45 -21.45
C ASP A 575 14.39 -15.38 -22.57
N PRO A 576 15.71 -15.61 -22.69
CA PRO A 576 16.27 -16.60 -23.62
C PRO A 576 15.66 -17.99 -23.48
N VAL A 577 15.31 -18.45 -22.26
CA VAL A 577 14.68 -19.76 -22.03
C VAL A 577 13.24 -19.73 -22.53
N GLU A 578 12.43 -18.71 -22.19
CA GLU A 578 11.07 -18.55 -22.73
C GLU A 578 11.07 -18.48 -24.27
N ASN A 579 11.99 -17.73 -24.88
CA ASN A 579 12.13 -17.66 -26.34
C ASN A 579 12.57 -19.00 -26.95
N LEU A 580 13.40 -19.78 -26.26
CA LEU A 580 13.81 -21.12 -26.69
C LEU A 580 12.65 -22.12 -26.61
N VAL A 581 11.87 -22.11 -25.52
CA VAL A 581 10.69 -22.96 -25.33
C VAL A 581 9.60 -22.59 -26.34
N ARG A 582 9.27 -21.31 -26.48
CA ARG A 582 8.35 -20.81 -27.54
C ARG A 582 8.87 -21.13 -28.94
N GLY A 583 10.18 -21.06 -29.16
CA GLY A 583 10.83 -21.45 -30.41
C GLY A 583 10.64 -22.94 -30.73
N VAL A 584 10.82 -23.84 -29.74
CA VAL A 584 10.56 -25.27 -29.89
C VAL A 584 9.07 -25.53 -30.15
N VAL A 585 8.16 -24.93 -29.37
CA VAL A 585 6.71 -25.05 -29.58
C VAL A 585 6.31 -24.56 -30.97
N ALA A 586 6.83 -23.43 -31.44
CA ALA A 586 6.54 -22.90 -32.77
C ALA A 586 6.97 -23.84 -33.92
N THR A 587 7.94 -24.74 -33.70
CA THR A 587 8.30 -25.80 -34.67
C THR A 587 7.38 -27.02 -34.67
N LEU A 588 6.46 -27.14 -33.72
CA LEU A 588 5.43 -28.19 -33.71
C LEU A 588 4.40 -27.97 -34.84
N PRO A 589 3.83 -29.05 -35.42
CA PRO A 589 2.77 -28.95 -36.42
C PRO A 589 1.56 -28.15 -35.89
N ALA A 590 0.96 -27.29 -36.71
CA ALA A 590 -0.13 -26.40 -36.31
C ALA A 590 -1.28 -27.14 -35.60
N ALA A 591 -1.73 -28.28 -36.13
CA ALA A 591 -2.79 -29.08 -35.51
C ALA A 591 -2.44 -29.68 -34.13
N VAL A 592 -1.15 -29.80 -33.79
CA VAL A 592 -0.70 -30.20 -32.44
C VAL A 592 -0.71 -28.99 -31.50
N ARG A 593 -0.33 -27.81 -31.98
CA ARG A 593 -0.45 -26.57 -31.19
C ARG A 593 -1.91 -26.22 -30.91
N GLN A 594 -2.73 -26.14 -31.95
CA GLN A 594 -4.17 -25.85 -31.86
C GLN A 594 -4.99 -26.82 -30.99
N SER A 595 -4.48 -28.01 -30.67
CA SER A 595 -5.22 -29.01 -29.87
C SER A 595 -4.67 -29.23 -28.46
N LEU A 596 -3.40 -28.90 -28.21
CA LEU A 596 -2.68 -29.25 -26.98
C LEU A 596 -1.77 -28.14 -26.45
N PHE A 597 -1.63 -27.00 -27.14
CA PHE A 597 -0.81 -25.86 -26.74
C PHE A 597 -1.48 -24.52 -27.12
N ASN A 598 -2.84 -24.48 -27.14
CA ASN A 598 -3.57 -23.31 -27.63
C ASN A 598 -3.43 -22.15 -26.64
N GLN A 599 -2.98 -20.99 -27.10
CA GLN A 599 -2.78 -19.81 -26.26
C GLN A 599 -3.94 -18.84 -26.40
N ALA A 600 -4.47 -18.34 -25.28
CA ALA A 600 -5.52 -17.31 -25.31
C ALA A 600 -5.04 -16.06 -26.09
N PRO A 601 -5.93 -15.32 -26.77
CA PRO A 601 -5.52 -14.25 -27.69
C PRO A 601 -4.72 -13.16 -26.99
N THR A 602 -3.54 -12.86 -27.53
CA THR A 602 -2.66 -11.83 -26.98
C THR A 602 -3.18 -10.44 -27.38
N VAL A 603 -3.77 -9.74 -26.42
CA VAL A 603 -4.21 -8.34 -26.57
C VAL A 603 -3.00 -7.42 -26.52
N GLY A 604 -2.84 -6.56 -27.53
CA GLY A 604 -1.91 -5.43 -27.47
C GLY A 604 -2.33 -4.45 -26.38
N GLY A 605 -1.43 -4.12 -25.46
CA GLY A 605 -1.74 -3.32 -24.27
C GLY A 605 -2.35 -1.96 -24.64
N THR A 606 -3.64 -1.77 -24.33
CA THR A 606 -4.40 -0.56 -24.65
C THR A 606 -5.05 0.00 -23.40
N VAL A 607 -4.41 1.01 -22.82
CA VAL A 607 -5.05 2.02 -21.97
C VAL A 607 -4.92 3.34 -22.73
N ILE A 608 -6.04 3.86 -23.23
CA ILE A 608 -6.11 5.16 -23.89
C ILE A 608 -7.28 5.91 -23.27
N THR A 609 -6.98 7.08 -22.69
CA THR A 609 -7.97 8.06 -22.26
C THR A 609 -7.56 9.43 -22.76
N GLY A 610 -8.49 10.10 -23.44
CA GLY A 610 -8.31 11.49 -23.84
C GLY A 610 -9.04 11.83 -25.14
N GLY A 611 -10.06 12.66 -25.02
CA GLY A 611 -10.84 13.24 -26.11
C GLY A 611 -11.71 14.37 -25.58
N ALA A 612 -12.20 15.27 -26.44
CA ALA A 612 -13.02 16.37 -25.95
C ALA A 612 -14.36 15.88 -25.39
N ALA A 613 -14.96 16.65 -24.48
CA ALA A 613 -16.24 16.30 -23.87
C ALA A 613 -17.34 16.13 -24.93
N GLY A 614 -18.12 15.05 -24.82
CA GLY A 614 -19.17 14.70 -25.79
C GLY A 614 -18.71 14.12 -27.14
N GLU A 615 -17.41 14.04 -27.44
CA GLU A 615 -16.93 13.35 -28.65
C GLU A 615 -16.96 11.83 -28.49
N SER A 616 -17.28 11.10 -29.56
CA SER A 616 -17.22 9.63 -29.52
C SER A 616 -15.78 9.14 -29.61
N ILE A 617 -15.29 8.45 -28.58
CA ILE A 617 -13.97 7.83 -28.62
C ILE A 617 -14.06 6.57 -29.47
N VAL A 618 -13.31 6.54 -30.58
CA VAL A 618 -13.01 5.29 -31.29
C VAL A 618 -11.73 4.68 -30.74
N GLY A 619 -11.69 3.35 -30.69
CA GLY A 619 -10.50 2.60 -30.34
C GLY A 619 -10.52 1.21 -30.95
N HIS A 620 -9.43 0.47 -30.76
CA HIS A 620 -9.30 -0.88 -31.30
C HIS A 620 -8.55 -1.77 -30.31
N VAL A 621 -9.22 -2.79 -29.77
CA VAL A 621 -8.55 -3.85 -29.02
C VAL A 621 -8.00 -4.82 -30.05
N GLN A 622 -6.74 -4.65 -30.48
CA GLN A 622 -6.12 -5.65 -31.35
C GLN A 622 -5.64 -6.84 -30.52
N ALA A 623 -6.34 -7.96 -30.65
CA ALA A 623 -5.88 -9.26 -30.16
C ALA A 623 -5.32 -10.10 -31.31
N THR A 624 -4.21 -10.78 -31.07
CA THR A 624 -3.63 -11.77 -32.01
C THR A 624 -3.56 -13.13 -31.33
N ASP A 625 -4.22 -14.12 -31.93
CA ASP A 625 -4.09 -15.52 -31.56
C ASP A 625 -2.76 -16.10 -32.11
N PRO A 626 -1.90 -16.73 -31.27
CA PRO A 626 -0.60 -17.25 -31.73
C PRO A 626 -0.68 -18.52 -32.59
N GLU A 627 -1.79 -19.24 -32.52
CA GLU A 627 -2.04 -20.50 -33.21
C GLU A 627 -2.80 -20.30 -34.54
N GLY A 628 -3.53 -19.19 -34.67
CA GLY A 628 -4.25 -18.74 -35.85
C GLY A 628 -5.77 -18.89 -35.76
N ASP A 629 -6.32 -19.11 -34.56
CA ASP A 629 -7.75 -19.27 -34.34
C ASP A 629 -8.52 -17.94 -34.45
N ALA A 630 -9.84 -18.01 -34.69
CA ALA A 630 -10.67 -16.82 -34.84
C ALA A 630 -11.01 -16.20 -33.48
N VAL A 631 -10.66 -14.92 -33.29
CA VAL A 631 -10.94 -14.18 -32.06
C VAL A 631 -12.36 -13.60 -32.08
N VAL A 632 -13.03 -13.62 -30.93
CA VAL A 632 -14.35 -13.01 -30.70
C VAL A 632 -14.26 -12.01 -29.55
N TYR A 633 -14.74 -10.78 -29.79
CA TYR A 633 -14.72 -9.71 -28.80
C TYR A 633 -16.08 -9.56 -28.10
N ARG A 634 -16.07 -9.31 -26.79
CA ARG A 634 -17.27 -9.01 -26.00
C ARG A 634 -17.02 -7.98 -24.91
N LEU A 635 -18.08 -7.26 -24.55
CA LEU A 635 -18.09 -6.28 -23.46
C LEU A 635 -18.49 -6.98 -22.15
N SER A 636 -17.62 -6.96 -21.14
CA SER A 636 -17.81 -7.65 -19.84
C SER A 636 -18.19 -6.72 -18.69
N LYS A 637 -17.73 -5.47 -18.71
CA LYS A 637 -18.30 -4.35 -17.94
C LYS A 637 -18.76 -3.29 -18.93
N ARG A 638 -19.97 -2.78 -18.77
CA ARG A 638 -20.51 -1.65 -19.55
C ARG A 638 -20.07 -0.30 -18.95
N PRO A 639 -19.99 0.76 -19.76
CA PRO A 639 -19.97 2.14 -19.26
C PRO A 639 -21.21 2.46 -18.42
N THR A 640 -21.12 3.57 -17.68
CA THR A 640 -22.12 4.11 -16.75
C THR A 640 -22.76 5.40 -17.28
N ALA A 641 -22.06 6.15 -18.14
CA ALA A 641 -22.45 7.48 -18.64
C ALA A 641 -22.27 7.62 -20.17
N GLY A 642 -22.51 6.51 -20.87
CA GLY A 642 -22.47 6.41 -22.32
C GLY A 642 -22.75 4.99 -22.80
N THR A 643 -22.49 4.72 -24.08
CA THR A 643 -22.69 3.41 -24.70
C THR A 643 -21.48 2.98 -25.52
N VAL A 644 -21.09 1.70 -25.42
CA VAL A 644 -20.05 1.13 -26.29
C VAL A 644 -20.70 0.28 -27.37
N VAL A 645 -20.47 0.65 -28.63
CA VAL A 645 -20.67 -0.22 -29.79
C VAL A 645 -19.36 -0.96 -30.05
N LEU A 646 -19.40 -2.29 -30.01
CA LEU A 646 -18.24 -3.16 -30.22
C LEU A 646 -18.38 -3.88 -31.57
N GLY A 647 -17.42 -3.68 -32.46
CA GLY A 647 -17.29 -4.37 -33.74
C GLY A 647 -16.74 -5.79 -33.58
N ALA A 648 -17.07 -6.66 -34.54
CA ALA A 648 -16.63 -8.05 -34.54
C ALA A 648 -15.11 -8.22 -34.81
N ASP A 649 -14.44 -7.16 -35.25
CA ASP A 649 -13.00 -7.07 -35.51
C ASP A 649 -12.18 -6.58 -34.30
N GLY A 650 -12.83 -6.12 -33.23
CA GLY A 650 -12.19 -5.53 -32.05
C GLY A 650 -12.14 -3.99 -32.09
N SER A 651 -12.62 -3.37 -33.17
CA SER A 651 -12.92 -1.94 -33.18
C SER A 651 -14.05 -1.64 -32.18
N TRP A 652 -14.02 -0.49 -31.53
CA TRP A 652 -15.08 -0.04 -30.65
C TRP A 652 -15.29 1.47 -30.75
N THR A 653 -16.54 1.88 -30.54
CA THR A 653 -16.92 3.29 -30.43
C THR A 653 -17.64 3.47 -29.10
N TYR A 654 -17.01 4.19 -28.17
CA TYR A 654 -17.68 4.75 -27.01
C TYR A 654 -18.38 6.04 -27.43
N VAL A 655 -19.71 6.03 -27.39
CA VAL A 655 -20.55 7.21 -27.59
C VAL A 655 -20.96 7.70 -26.19
N PRO A 656 -20.40 8.81 -25.67
CA PRO A 656 -20.81 9.37 -24.39
C PRO A 656 -22.27 9.82 -24.41
N ASP A 657 -22.91 9.85 -23.24
CA ASP A 657 -24.25 10.42 -23.11
C ASP A 657 -24.24 11.93 -23.40
N ALA A 658 -25.39 12.47 -23.81
CA ALA A 658 -25.49 13.83 -24.33
C ALA A 658 -25.14 14.88 -23.26
N GLY A 659 -23.95 15.48 -23.39
CA GLY A 659 -23.42 16.47 -22.44
C GLY A 659 -22.46 15.89 -21.39
N PHE A 660 -22.09 14.62 -21.47
CA PHE A 660 -21.11 14.02 -20.57
C PHE A 660 -19.71 14.65 -20.72
N GLY A 661 -19.18 15.09 -19.58
CA GLY A 661 -17.77 15.29 -19.30
C GLY A 661 -17.46 14.72 -17.92
N GLY A 662 -16.35 14.00 -17.78
CA GLY A 662 -15.99 13.29 -16.56
C GLY A 662 -15.25 11.97 -16.81
N VAL A 663 -15.40 11.05 -15.86
CA VAL A 663 -14.73 9.74 -15.83
C VAL A 663 -15.76 8.61 -15.92
N ASP A 664 -15.48 7.60 -16.74
CA ASP A 664 -16.27 6.35 -16.83
C ASP A 664 -15.34 5.14 -17.07
N THR A 665 -15.83 3.90 -17.00
CA THR A 665 -15.02 2.69 -17.16
C THR A 665 -15.79 1.53 -17.79
N PHE A 666 -15.19 0.87 -18.78
CA PHE A 666 -15.71 -0.36 -19.37
C PHE A 666 -14.60 -1.39 -19.63
N VAL A 667 -14.95 -2.67 -19.82
CA VAL A 667 -13.95 -3.75 -19.93
C VAL A 667 -14.29 -4.65 -21.12
N ILE A 668 -13.42 -4.69 -22.12
CA ILE A 668 -13.52 -5.59 -23.28
C ILE A 668 -12.74 -6.88 -22.97
N VAL A 669 -13.25 -8.01 -23.45
CA VAL A 669 -12.58 -9.31 -23.46
C VAL A 669 -12.44 -9.77 -24.91
N ALA A 670 -11.28 -10.28 -25.27
CA ALA A 670 -11.03 -10.96 -26.54
C ALA A 670 -10.82 -12.45 -26.24
N ASP A 671 -11.79 -13.29 -26.62
CA ASP A 671 -11.76 -14.74 -26.45
C ASP A 671 -11.40 -15.47 -27.75
N ASP A 672 -10.73 -16.63 -27.69
CA ASP A 672 -10.54 -17.52 -28.85
C ASP A 672 -11.78 -18.38 -29.14
N THR A 673 -11.76 -19.07 -30.29
CA THR A 673 -12.77 -20.07 -30.69
C THR A 673 -12.20 -21.49 -30.79
N GLY A 674 -11.00 -21.71 -30.27
CA GLY A 674 -10.30 -22.99 -30.27
C GLY A 674 -10.66 -23.88 -29.07
N PRO A 675 -10.03 -25.05 -28.94
CA PRO A 675 -10.11 -25.85 -27.73
C PRO A 675 -9.15 -25.28 -26.69
N HIS A 676 -9.68 -24.84 -25.55
CA HIS A 676 -8.92 -24.16 -24.49
C HIS A 676 -8.02 -25.13 -23.68
N VAL A 677 -7.03 -25.76 -24.32
CA VAL A 677 -6.10 -26.73 -23.72
C VAL A 677 -4.66 -26.37 -24.08
N ASN A 678 -3.84 -26.11 -23.07
CA ASN A 678 -2.43 -25.81 -23.25
C ASN A 678 -1.53 -26.60 -22.29
N LEU A 679 -0.76 -27.58 -22.79
CA LEU A 679 0.09 -28.44 -21.97
C LEU A 679 1.30 -27.73 -21.35
N LEU A 680 1.58 -26.47 -21.71
CA LEU A 680 2.51 -25.63 -20.94
C LEU A 680 1.82 -24.81 -19.84
N ASP A 681 0.49 -24.65 -19.89
CA ASP A 681 -0.24 -23.75 -19.00
C ASP A 681 -1.74 -24.16 -18.90
N LEU A 682 -2.01 -25.16 -18.07
CA LEU A 682 -3.05 -26.17 -18.34
C LEU A 682 -4.52 -25.70 -18.34
N LEU A 683 -4.83 -24.57 -17.69
CA LEU A 683 -6.20 -24.05 -17.54
C LEU A 683 -6.23 -22.51 -17.57
N TRP A 684 -6.19 -21.92 -18.76
CA TRP A 684 -6.37 -20.48 -18.94
C TRP A 684 -7.84 -20.09 -19.10
N SER A 685 -8.13 -18.82 -18.82
CA SER A 685 -9.38 -18.22 -19.28
C SER A 685 -9.34 -18.12 -20.80
N SER A 686 -10.45 -18.46 -21.48
CA SER A 686 -10.65 -18.42 -22.93
C SER A 686 -10.34 -17.08 -23.62
N GLY A 687 -10.08 -16.02 -22.84
CA GLY A 687 -9.82 -14.70 -23.37
C GLY A 687 -9.05 -13.78 -22.42
N THR A 688 -8.44 -12.78 -23.02
CA THR A 688 -7.64 -11.73 -22.36
C THR A 688 -8.50 -10.48 -22.17
N ARG A 689 -8.35 -9.81 -21.02
CA ARG A 689 -9.14 -8.60 -20.66
C ARG A 689 -8.34 -7.32 -20.93
N SER A 690 -9.01 -6.31 -21.49
CA SER A 690 -8.52 -4.92 -21.53
C SER A 690 -9.50 -4.04 -20.75
N SER A 691 -9.01 -3.37 -19.71
CA SER A 691 -9.78 -2.34 -19.00
C SER A 691 -9.61 -1.01 -19.73
N VAL A 692 -10.72 -0.36 -20.05
CA VAL A 692 -10.74 0.96 -20.68
C VAL A 692 -11.36 1.93 -19.68
N LEU A 693 -10.50 2.74 -19.07
CA LEU A 693 -10.90 4.01 -18.47
C LEU A 693 -11.39 4.93 -19.60
N VAL A 694 -12.31 5.83 -19.29
CA VAL A 694 -12.68 6.98 -20.10
C VAL A 694 -12.45 8.21 -19.24
N ASN A 695 -11.71 9.18 -19.75
CA ASN A 695 -11.53 10.49 -19.13
C ASN A 695 -11.66 11.53 -20.25
N GLN A 696 -12.77 12.27 -20.25
CA GLN A 696 -13.12 13.27 -21.27
C GLN A 696 -13.61 14.53 -20.58
N GLY A 697 -12.79 15.59 -20.58
CA GLY A 697 -13.14 16.82 -19.86
C GLY A 697 -13.36 16.62 -18.36
N ALA A 698 -12.74 15.62 -17.74
CA ALA A 698 -12.75 15.45 -16.28
C ALA A 698 -11.86 16.47 -15.56
N VAL A 699 -11.09 17.27 -16.30
CA VAL A 699 -10.45 18.48 -15.80
C VAL A 699 -11.00 19.66 -16.62
N SER A 700 -11.68 20.57 -15.95
CA SER A 700 -12.14 21.86 -16.49
C SER A 700 -11.31 23.00 -15.89
N PHE A 701 -11.27 24.14 -16.58
CA PHE A 701 -10.67 25.37 -16.05
C PHE A 701 -11.66 26.52 -16.20
N GLU A 702 -11.93 27.25 -15.12
CA GLU A 702 -12.74 28.48 -15.14
C GLU A 702 -11.88 29.69 -14.77
N PHE A 703 -11.83 30.67 -15.69
CA PHE A 703 -10.96 31.84 -15.57
C PHE A 703 -11.78 33.11 -15.29
N THR A 704 -11.69 33.62 -14.06
CA THR A 704 -12.34 34.85 -13.63
C THR A 704 -11.39 36.03 -13.80
N TYR A 705 -11.64 36.83 -14.84
CA TYR A 705 -10.81 37.99 -15.18
C TYR A 705 -11.23 39.24 -14.38
N THR A 706 -10.39 39.69 -13.45
CA THR A 706 -10.73 40.80 -12.53
C THR A 706 -10.02 42.11 -12.89
N THR A 707 -8.82 42.35 -12.40
CA THR A 707 -8.03 43.58 -12.64
C THR A 707 -7.36 43.51 -14.01
N GLY A 708 -7.43 44.57 -14.83
CA GLY A 708 -6.83 44.57 -16.17
C GLY A 708 -7.59 43.70 -17.21
N ALA A 709 -8.86 43.37 -16.94
CA ALA A 709 -9.69 42.53 -17.80
C ALA A 709 -9.90 43.09 -19.23
N GLU A 710 -9.63 44.38 -19.45
CA GLU A 710 -9.62 45.04 -20.77
C GLU A 710 -8.45 44.62 -21.67
N HIS A 711 -7.33 44.16 -21.08
CA HIS A 711 -6.18 43.63 -21.83
C HIS A 711 -6.44 42.18 -22.29
N TRP A 712 -7.34 41.47 -21.60
CA TRP A 712 -7.75 40.11 -21.92
C TRP A 712 -8.79 40.09 -23.04
N THR A 713 -8.34 40.27 -24.27
CA THR A 713 -9.16 40.14 -25.49
C THR A 713 -9.61 38.69 -25.72
N THR A 714 -10.62 38.47 -26.56
CA THR A 714 -11.15 37.14 -26.91
C THR A 714 -10.05 36.17 -27.33
N GLU A 715 -9.08 36.66 -28.10
CA GLU A 715 -7.95 35.90 -28.63
C GLU A 715 -6.98 35.49 -27.51
N ARG A 716 -6.63 36.41 -26.61
CA ARG A 716 -5.76 36.14 -25.44
C ARG A 716 -6.41 35.16 -24.46
N ARG A 717 -7.73 35.29 -24.23
CA ARG A 717 -8.50 34.30 -23.45
C ARG A 717 -8.52 32.94 -24.13
N ALA A 718 -8.58 32.89 -25.47
CA ALA A 718 -8.54 31.64 -26.22
C ALA A 718 -7.16 30.95 -26.14
N GLU A 719 -6.05 31.69 -26.23
CA GLU A 719 -4.70 31.13 -26.03
C GLU A 719 -4.51 30.58 -24.61
N LEU A 720 -4.89 31.34 -23.56
CA LEU A 720 -4.81 30.84 -22.17
C LEU A 720 -5.68 29.58 -21.96
N ASN A 721 -6.90 29.56 -22.52
CA ASN A 721 -7.73 28.37 -22.51
C ASN A 721 -7.13 27.20 -23.33
N SER A 722 -6.30 27.48 -24.35
CA SER A 722 -5.60 26.45 -25.11
C SER A 722 -4.45 25.82 -24.32
N ALA A 723 -3.66 26.64 -23.62
CA ALA A 723 -2.63 26.18 -22.69
C ALA A 723 -3.24 25.37 -21.54
N ALA A 724 -4.33 25.85 -20.93
CA ALA A 724 -5.04 25.14 -19.87
C ALA A 724 -5.64 23.80 -20.35
N ARG A 725 -6.25 23.77 -21.53
CA ARG A 725 -6.75 22.52 -22.13
C ARG A 725 -5.66 21.51 -22.38
N TYR A 726 -4.43 21.91 -22.73
CA TYR A 726 -3.32 20.96 -22.84
C TYR A 726 -3.13 20.17 -21.54
N PHE A 727 -3.15 20.83 -20.38
CA PHE A 727 -3.06 20.11 -19.09
C PHE A 727 -4.30 19.27 -18.81
N ALA A 728 -5.51 19.77 -19.09
CA ALA A 728 -6.74 18.96 -18.97
C ALA A 728 -6.75 17.70 -19.85
N ASP A 729 -6.13 17.78 -21.04
CA ASP A 729 -6.06 16.68 -21.99
C ASP A 729 -4.96 15.66 -21.67
N ASN A 730 -3.94 16.02 -20.88
CA ASN A 730 -2.76 15.19 -20.62
C ASN A 730 -2.62 14.74 -19.14
N ILE A 731 -3.39 15.28 -18.19
CA ILE A 731 -3.46 14.82 -16.80
C ILE A 731 -4.64 13.85 -16.63
N ILE A 732 -4.41 12.68 -16.03
CA ILE A 732 -5.45 11.73 -15.67
C ILE A 732 -5.84 11.94 -14.20
N VAL A 733 -7.15 12.03 -13.95
CA VAL A 733 -7.76 12.21 -12.62
C VAL A 733 -8.77 11.09 -12.32
N GLU A 734 -8.92 10.74 -11.04
CA GLU A 734 -9.87 9.70 -10.58
C GLU A 734 -11.33 10.19 -10.53
N LYS A 735 -11.54 11.50 -10.40
CA LYS A 735 -12.85 12.18 -10.33
C LYS A 735 -12.82 13.42 -11.21
N ALA A 736 -13.99 13.85 -11.69
CA ALA A 736 -14.10 15.12 -12.42
C ALA A 736 -13.88 16.32 -11.49
N VAL A 737 -13.10 17.31 -11.93
CA VAL A 737 -12.80 18.55 -11.21
C VAL A 737 -12.79 19.77 -12.15
N THR A 738 -13.36 20.87 -11.69
CA THR A 738 -13.07 22.21 -12.24
C THR A 738 -11.94 22.83 -11.44
N LEU A 739 -11.01 23.50 -12.12
CA LEU A 739 -9.97 24.33 -11.52
C LEU A 739 -10.30 25.80 -11.72
N ASP A 740 -10.50 26.51 -10.62
CA ASP A 740 -10.94 27.89 -10.58
C ASP A 740 -9.74 28.82 -10.46
N TYR A 741 -9.59 29.76 -11.39
CA TYR A 741 -8.46 30.68 -11.45
C TYR A 741 -8.90 32.15 -11.47
N GLU A 742 -8.37 32.97 -10.58
CA GLU A 742 -8.41 34.43 -10.72
C GLU A 742 -7.31 34.89 -11.69
N VAL A 743 -7.67 35.72 -12.66
CA VAL A 743 -6.76 36.20 -13.71
C VAL A 743 -6.73 37.72 -13.74
N THR A 744 -5.53 38.28 -13.71
CA THR A 744 -5.29 39.73 -13.71
C THR A 744 -4.29 40.16 -14.78
N GLY A 745 -4.26 41.46 -15.10
CA GLY A 745 -3.37 42.05 -16.09
C GLY A 745 -2.85 43.44 -15.67
N TRP A 746 -1.63 43.76 -16.09
CA TRP A 746 -1.00 45.06 -15.90
C TRP A 746 -0.05 45.39 -17.07
N ASP A 747 0.37 46.66 -17.18
CA ASP A 747 1.36 47.12 -18.17
C ASP A 747 2.57 47.74 -17.44
N SER A 748 3.74 47.11 -17.47
CA SER A 748 5.00 47.83 -17.28
C SER A 748 6.20 47.13 -17.93
N ALA A 749 6.91 47.87 -18.78
CA ALA A 749 8.19 47.47 -19.35
C ALA A 749 9.39 47.74 -18.41
N SER A 750 9.15 47.96 -17.11
CA SER A 750 10.20 48.25 -16.10
C SER A 750 10.70 47.03 -15.33
N THR A 751 10.27 45.82 -15.71
CA THR A 751 10.61 44.54 -15.07
C THR A 751 10.57 43.44 -16.13
N SER A 752 11.47 42.46 -16.04
CA SER A 752 11.53 41.31 -16.95
C SER A 752 10.39 40.31 -16.77
N ILE A 753 9.64 40.40 -15.67
CA ILE A 753 8.51 39.52 -15.36
C ILE A 753 7.44 39.64 -16.47
N LEU A 754 7.22 38.53 -17.17
CA LEU A 754 6.29 38.41 -18.28
C LEU A 754 4.88 38.07 -17.81
N ALA A 755 4.78 37.14 -16.86
CA ALA A 755 3.62 36.84 -16.07
C ALA A 755 4.09 36.30 -14.69
N THR A 756 3.14 35.90 -13.84
CA THR A 756 3.35 34.94 -12.75
C THR A 756 2.06 34.12 -12.61
N ALA A 757 2.16 32.83 -12.30
CA ALA A 757 1.05 32.08 -11.74
C ALA A 757 1.43 31.29 -10.48
N SER A 758 0.42 30.99 -9.66
CA SER A 758 0.58 30.32 -8.37
C SER A 758 -0.73 29.70 -7.91
N SER A 759 -0.69 29.00 -6.77
CA SER A 759 -1.82 28.37 -6.11
C SER A 759 -1.57 28.37 -4.60
N GLY A 760 -2.62 28.48 -3.79
CA GLY A 760 -2.48 28.38 -2.33
C GLY A 760 -1.95 27.01 -1.90
N LEU A 761 -1.42 26.90 -0.68
CA LEU A 761 -0.91 25.62 -0.17
C LEU A 761 -1.98 24.90 0.66
N ALA A 762 -2.19 23.62 0.36
CA ALA A 762 -3.05 22.72 1.11
C ALA A 762 -2.31 22.28 2.39
N VAL A 763 -2.85 22.64 3.56
CA VAL A 763 -2.30 22.23 4.86
C VAL A 763 -2.74 20.80 5.16
N THR A 764 -1.89 19.82 4.85
CA THR A 764 -2.17 18.38 5.01
C THR A 764 -1.28 17.76 6.09
N GLY A 765 -1.41 18.24 7.33
CA GLY A 765 -0.62 17.80 8.49
C GLY A 765 0.85 18.23 8.44
N ASP A 766 1.68 17.59 9.27
CA ASP A 766 3.10 17.90 9.48
C ASP A 766 3.99 17.35 8.34
N ALA A 767 3.70 17.75 7.11
CA ALA A 767 4.32 17.24 5.90
C ALA A 767 4.61 18.35 4.87
N PHE A 768 5.39 18.01 3.84
CA PHE A 768 5.61 18.87 2.68
C PHE A 768 4.29 19.19 1.98
N LEU A 769 4.02 20.49 1.80
CA LEU A 769 2.73 21.03 1.38
C LEU A 769 2.50 20.89 -0.12
N GLN A 770 1.29 20.49 -0.49
CA GLN A 770 0.83 20.49 -1.89
C GLN A 770 0.22 21.84 -2.24
N THR A 771 0.14 22.20 -3.53
CA THR A 771 -0.76 23.29 -3.94
C THR A 771 -2.23 22.84 -3.87
N TRP A 772 -3.15 23.79 -3.78
CA TRP A 772 -4.59 23.52 -3.85
C TRP A 772 -4.96 22.81 -5.16
N VAL A 773 -4.44 23.30 -6.28
CA VAL A 773 -4.57 22.68 -7.61
C VAL A 773 -4.03 21.25 -7.63
N GLN A 774 -2.85 21.00 -7.03
CA GLN A 774 -2.26 19.67 -6.93
C GLN A 774 -3.12 18.72 -6.07
N ASN A 775 -3.61 19.18 -4.92
CA ASN A 775 -4.50 18.38 -4.08
C ASN A 775 -5.83 18.06 -4.79
N LYS A 776 -6.46 19.06 -5.41
CA LYS A 776 -7.77 18.95 -6.09
C LYS A 776 -7.68 17.98 -7.27
N LEU A 777 -6.66 18.08 -8.12
CA LEU A 777 -6.40 17.11 -9.21
C LEU A 777 -6.13 15.68 -8.69
N ARG A 778 -5.35 15.52 -7.61
CA ARG A 778 -4.93 14.19 -7.12
C ARG A 778 -5.99 13.45 -6.28
N THR A 779 -6.93 14.17 -5.67
CA THR A 779 -7.92 13.58 -4.73
C THR A 779 -9.37 13.75 -5.19
N GLY A 780 -9.63 14.70 -6.09
CA GLY A 780 -10.96 15.21 -6.39
C GLY A 780 -11.63 15.95 -5.22
N THR A 781 -10.87 16.32 -4.19
CA THR A 781 -11.35 17.10 -3.04
C THR A 781 -10.79 18.52 -3.12
N ASP A 782 -11.70 19.48 -3.08
CA ASP A 782 -11.39 20.92 -3.03
C ASP A 782 -11.02 21.34 -1.58
N PRO A 783 -9.78 21.80 -1.32
CA PRO A 783 -9.36 22.23 0.02
C PRO A 783 -9.66 23.70 0.35
N ASN A 784 -10.11 24.50 -0.62
CA ASN A 784 -10.31 25.95 -0.53
C ASN A 784 -11.78 26.40 -0.73
N GLY A 785 -12.63 25.49 -1.23
CA GLY A 785 -14.05 25.73 -1.46
C GLY A 785 -14.28 26.79 -2.53
N ALA A 786 -15.13 27.78 -2.23
CA ALA A 786 -15.51 28.82 -3.19
C ALA A 786 -14.44 29.91 -3.45
N ALA A 787 -13.19 29.70 -3.02
CA ALA A 787 -12.05 30.55 -3.37
C ALA A 787 -11.30 29.94 -4.58
N ALA A 788 -10.69 30.77 -5.42
CA ALA A 788 -9.92 30.29 -6.57
C ALA A 788 -8.76 29.37 -6.13
N ASP A 789 -8.62 28.23 -6.80
CA ASP A 789 -7.51 27.30 -6.59
C ASP A 789 -6.17 27.92 -6.96
N GLY A 790 -6.18 28.75 -8.01
CA GLY A 790 -4.99 29.37 -8.59
C GLY A 790 -5.17 30.84 -8.97
N PHE A 791 -4.03 31.50 -9.21
CA PHE A 791 -3.93 32.92 -9.50
C PHE A 791 -2.97 33.13 -10.67
N ILE A 792 -3.32 34.02 -11.61
CA ILE A 792 -2.47 34.40 -12.76
C ILE A 792 -2.39 35.93 -12.87
N THR A 793 -1.18 36.46 -13.03
CA THR A 793 -0.86 37.88 -13.18
C THR A 793 -0.10 38.08 -14.49
N TRP A 794 -0.59 38.89 -15.43
CA TRP A 794 0.04 38.99 -16.76
C TRP A 794 0.52 40.40 -17.14
N ASN A 795 1.73 40.53 -17.71
CA ASN A 795 2.30 41.79 -18.17
C ASN A 795 2.05 42.01 -19.67
N PHE A 796 1.21 42.97 -20.03
CA PHE A 796 0.83 43.25 -21.42
C PHE A 796 1.71 44.28 -22.13
N ALA A 797 2.73 44.82 -21.47
CA ALA A 797 3.66 45.82 -22.03
C ALA A 797 4.64 45.25 -23.08
N TYR A 798 4.64 43.93 -23.29
CA TYR A 798 5.51 43.23 -24.23
C TYR A 798 4.81 42.85 -25.55
N PRO A 799 5.56 42.68 -26.67
CA PRO A 799 4.99 42.25 -27.95
C PRO A 799 4.66 40.75 -27.90
N TRP A 800 3.40 40.45 -27.63
CA TRP A 800 2.84 39.09 -27.55
C TRP A 800 2.34 38.61 -28.91
N ALA A 801 2.83 37.46 -29.38
CA ALA A 801 2.25 36.73 -30.50
C ALA A 801 1.12 35.80 -30.01
N LEU A 802 0.10 35.63 -30.86
CA LEU A 802 -1.08 34.78 -30.60
C LEU A 802 -1.27 33.85 -31.81
N GLY A 803 -1.75 32.63 -31.59
CA GLY A 803 -1.84 31.60 -32.62
C GLY A 803 -0.47 31.04 -33.03
N THR A 804 -0.44 30.28 -34.12
CA THR A 804 0.71 29.44 -34.52
C THR A 804 1.82 30.16 -35.31
N SER A 805 1.87 31.49 -35.29
CA SER A 805 2.83 32.29 -36.08
C SER A 805 3.48 33.36 -35.21
N VAL A 806 4.64 33.02 -34.63
CA VAL A 806 5.42 33.90 -33.75
C VAL A 806 6.62 34.48 -34.50
N GLY A 807 6.76 35.81 -34.52
CA GLY A 807 7.92 36.48 -35.08
C GLY A 807 9.15 36.39 -34.16
N PRO A 808 10.38 36.45 -34.70
CA PRO A 808 11.64 36.30 -33.93
C PRO A 808 11.98 37.51 -33.03
N ASN A 809 11.01 38.38 -32.74
CA ASN A 809 11.13 39.48 -31.77
C ASN A 809 9.91 39.52 -30.82
N GLU A 810 8.97 38.60 -30.97
CA GLU A 810 7.73 38.49 -30.20
C GLU A 810 7.88 37.36 -29.17
N LEU A 811 7.08 37.41 -28.12
CA LEU A 811 6.99 36.32 -27.13
C LEU A 811 5.79 35.44 -27.45
N ASP A 812 5.97 34.12 -27.37
CA ASP A 812 4.89 33.16 -27.54
C ASP A 812 3.98 33.15 -26.31
N PHE A 813 2.75 33.65 -26.48
CA PHE A 813 1.78 33.72 -25.38
C PHE A 813 1.38 32.33 -24.85
N SER A 814 1.29 31.32 -25.71
CA SER A 814 0.92 29.97 -25.30
C SER A 814 2.06 29.30 -24.51
N THR A 815 3.33 29.46 -24.92
CA THR A 815 4.49 28.94 -24.19
C THR A 815 4.57 29.53 -22.78
N VAL A 816 4.49 30.86 -22.64
CA VAL A 816 4.48 31.49 -21.31
C VAL A 816 3.25 31.03 -20.50
N ALA A 817 2.06 30.93 -21.12
CA ALA A 817 0.88 30.46 -20.41
C ALA A 817 0.99 29.01 -19.93
N MET A 818 1.75 28.15 -20.64
CA MET A 818 2.02 26.79 -20.18
C MET A 818 3.07 26.73 -19.07
N HIS A 819 4.18 27.48 -19.19
CA HIS A 819 5.20 27.63 -18.15
C HIS A 819 4.59 28.07 -16.82
N GLU A 820 3.83 29.17 -16.83
CA GLU A 820 3.23 29.74 -15.62
C GLU A 820 2.30 28.75 -14.91
N LEU A 821 1.43 28.07 -15.67
CA LEU A 821 0.52 27.07 -15.11
C LEU A 821 1.25 25.90 -14.41
N MET A 822 2.51 25.61 -14.74
CA MET A 822 3.27 24.59 -14.02
C MET A 822 3.60 24.99 -12.57
N HIS A 823 3.78 26.28 -12.28
CA HIS A 823 3.96 26.77 -10.92
C HIS A 823 2.71 26.47 -10.04
N SER A 824 1.50 26.60 -10.59
CA SER A 824 0.28 26.19 -9.87
C SER A 824 0.10 24.67 -9.78
N PHE A 825 0.63 23.88 -10.74
CA PHE A 825 0.78 22.42 -10.64
C PHE A 825 1.96 21.97 -9.74
N GLY A 826 2.45 22.83 -8.84
CA GLY A 826 3.40 22.44 -7.81
C GLY A 826 4.87 22.56 -8.19
N PHE A 827 5.23 23.13 -9.35
CA PHE A 827 6.60 23.57 -9.64
C PHE A 827 6.90 24.88 -8.90
N ILE A 828 6.79 24.87 -7.57
CA ILE A 828 6.91 26.05 -6.72
C ILE A 828 7.69 25.70 -5.46
N SER A 829 8.61 26.58 -5.07
CA SER A 829 9.48 26.43 -3.92
C SER A 829 9.17 27.48 -2.87
N MET A 830 9.26 27.13 -1.58
CA MET A 830 9.24 28.09 -0.47
C MET A 830 10.65 28.57 -0.08
N VAL A 831 11.71 28.10 -0.74
CA VAL A 831 13.10 28.51 -0.49
C VAL A 831 13.29 29.99 -0.81
N GLN A 832 13.91 30.68 0.14
CA GLN A 832 14.20 32.10 0.12
C GLN A 832 15.70 32.37 -0.04
N ALA A 833 16.06 33.65 -0.07
CA ALA A 833 17.45 34.10 -0.20
C ALA A 833 18.38 33.51 0.89
N PRO A 834 19.69 33.41 0.62
CA PRO A 834 20.70 33.03 1.61
C PRO A 834 20.50 33.70 2.98
N GLY A 835 20.39 32.90 4.04
CA GLY A 835 20.16 33.34 5.42
C GLY A 835 18.72 33.72 5.79
N ALA A 836 17.77 33.76 4.85
CA ALA A 836 16.34 33.98 5.15
C ALA A 836 15.59 32.69 5.50
N ASN A 837 16.07 31.54 5.01
CA ASN A 837 15.51 30.21 5.23
C ASN A 837 15.49 29.83 6.73
N THR A 838 14.33 30.04 7.36
CA THR A 838 14.15 29.98 8.81
C THR A 838 12.80 29.40 9.27
N GLY A 839 11.87 29.14 8.35
CA GLY A 839 10.62 28.43 8.62
C GLY A 839 10.74 26.91 8.41
N THR A 840 9.63 26.21 8.64
CA THR A 840 9.48 24.74 8.46
C THR A 840 8.45 24.38 7.38
N TYR A 841 7.90 25.37 6.68
CA TYR A 841 6.88 25.19 5.65
C TYR A 841 7.53 25.12 4.26
N TRP A 842 7.44 23.95 3.64
CA TRP A 842 8.10 23.60 2.38
C TRP A 842 7.12 22.88 1.47
N THR A 843 7.28 22.97 0.16
CA THR A 843 6.38 22.31 -0.80
C THR A 843 6.78 20.85 -1.06
N VAL A 844 5.89 20.05 -1.67
CA VAL A 844 6.26 18.72 -2.18
C VAL A 844 7.46 18.78 -3.12
N TYR A 845 7.60 19.84 -3.93
CA TYR A 845 8.77 20.07 -4.78
C TYR A 845 10.06 20.28 -3.96
N ASP A 846 9.99 21.07 -2.89
CA ASP A 846 11.14 21.31 -1.99
C ASP A 846 11.71 20.03 -1.37
N SER A 847 10.87 18.99 -1.18
CA SER A 847 11.30 17.68 -0.63
C SER A 847 12.34 16.94 -1.48
N PHE A 848 12.50 17.33 -2.74
CA PHE A 848 13.44 16.75 -3.71
C PHE A 848 14.75 17.52 -3.82
N LEU A 849 14.91 18.65 -3.12
CA LEU A 849 16.09 19.50 -3.23
C LEU A 849 17.31 18.87 -2.55
N VAL A 850 18.41 18.75 -3.30
CA VAL A 850 19.70 18.22 -2.82
C VAL A 850 20.88 19.10 -3.27
N ASP A 851 22.01 18.96 -2.58
CA ASP A 851 23.30 19.47 -3.06
C ASP A 851 23.94 18.56 -4.14
N SER A 852 25.09 18.96 -4.68
CA SER A 852 25.85 18.20 -5.67
C SER A 852 26.37 16.83 -5.21
N SER A 853 26.21 16.48 -3.92
CA SER A 853 26.52 15.14 -3.37
C SER A 853 25.29 14.26 -3.18
N GLY A 854 24.08 14.81 -3.38
CA GLY A 854 22.81 14.14 -3.09
C GLY A 854 22.32 14.33 -1.65
N ALA A 855 22.95 15.20 -0.85
CA ALA A 855 22.49 15.50 0.51
C ALA A 855 21.28 16.45 0.47
N ARG A 856 20.17 16.05 1.11
CA ARG A 856 18.90 16.82 1.12
C ARG A 856 19.08 18.20 1.76
N ALA A 857 18.58 19.23 1.09
CA ALA A 857 18.67 20.61 1.56
C ALA A 857 17.75 20.93 2.76
N ILE A 858 16.68 20.15 2.91
CA ILE A 858 15.75 20.22 4.03
C ILE A 858 15.85 18.93 4.85
N GLY A 859 15.93 19.07 6.18
CA GLY A 859 16.01 17.96 7.12
C GLY A 859 14.69 17.22 7.33
N ARG A 860 14.74 16.10 8.08
CA ARG A 860 13.54 15.32 8.46
C ARG A 860 12.65 16.07 9.47
N ASP A 861 13.27 16.97 10.22
CA ASP A 861 12.71 17.97 11.13
C ASP A 861 12.15 19.21 10.39
N LEU A 862 12.12 19.17 9.06
CA LEU A 862 11.77 20.30 8.19
C LEU A 862 12.64 21.56 8.40
N THR A 863 13.89 21.43 8.87
CA THR A 863 14.80 22.59 8.95
C THR A 863 15.65 22.75 7.69
N TRP A 864 15.96 24.00 7.32
CA TRP A 864 16.88 24.31 6.21
C TRP A 864 18.35 24.17 6.63
N ARG A 865 19.12 23.46 5.81
CA ARG A 865 20.58 23.37 5.93
C ARG A 865 21.26 24.68 5.51
N ARG A 866 21.50 25.57 6.48
CA ARG A 866 22.19 26.86 6.26
C ARG A 866 23.61 26.71 5.69
N GLU A 867 24.24 25.54 5.83
CA GLU A 867 25.49 25.22 5.12
C GLU A 867 25.37 25.25 3.59
N LEU A 868 24.14 25.13 3.05
CA LEU A 868 23.81 25.23 1.63
C LEU A 868 23.33 26.63 1.21
N ASP A 869 23.32 27.63 2.09
CA ASP A 869 23.05 29.02 1.70
C ASP A 869 23.95 29.51 0.53
N PRO A 870 25.23 29.10 0.37
CA PRO A 870 26.02 29.45 -0.81
C PRO A 870 25.55 28.76 -2.11
N ASN A 871 24.89 27.60 -2.02
CA ASN A 871 24.43 26.84 -3.18
C ASN A 871 23.26 27.51 -3.91
N LEU A 872 22.52 28.38 -3.21
CA LEU A 872 21.44 29.20 -3.76
C LEU A 872 21.94 30.21 -4.81
N THR A 873 23.24 30.57 -4.77
CA THR A 873 23.88 31.52 -5.70
C THR A 873 25.13 30.89 -6.35
N GLY A 874 25.01 29.66 -6.85
CA GLY A 874 26.01 28.96 -7.67
C GLY A 874 27.24 28.46 -6.91
N GLY A 875 27.35 28.78 -5.62
CA GLY A 875 28.41 28.27 -4.75
C GLY A 875 28.33 26.75 -4.61
N ASN A 876 29.47 26.12 -4.32
CA ASN A 876 29.59 24.67 -4.07
C ASN A 876 29.05 23.74 -5.18
N GLY A 877 28.69 24.24 -6.36
CA GLY A 877 28.09 23.47 -7.45
C GLY A 877 26.56 23.54 -7.56
N GLY A 878 25.90 24.47 -6.86
CA GLY A 878 24.46 24.71 -7.00
C GLY A 878 23.56 23.73 -6.22
N LEU A 879 22.27 23.72 -6.56
CA LEU A 879 21.25 22.79 -6.05
C LEU A 879 20.65 21.99 -7.20
N PHE A 880 20.07 20.84 -6.85
CA PHE A 880 19.54 19.89 -7.82
C PHE A 880 18.19 19.31 -7.36
N TYR A 881 17.37 18.91 -8.32
CA TYR A 881 16.16 18.14 -8.10
C TYR A 881 16.46 16.64 -8.22
N ALA A 882 16.14 15.86 -7.17
CA ALA A 882 16.49 14.44 -7.02
C ALA A 882 15.33 13.46 -7.26
N GLY A 883 14.24 13.89 -7.91
CA GLY A 883 13.08 13.05 -8.20
C GLY A 883 13.44 11.80 -9.02
N PRO A 884 13.00 10.59 -8.62
CA PRO A 884 13.47 9.34 -9.24
C PRO A 884 13.07 9.19 -10.71
N ASN A 885 11.95 9.77 -11.14
CA ASN A 885 11.54 9.76 -12.54
C ASN A 885 12.35 10.81 -13.33
N ALA A 886 12.47 12.03 -12.81
CA ALA A 886 13.25 13.11 -13.43
C ALA A 886 14.73 12.71 -13.60
N VAL A 887 15.34 12.12 -12.55
CA VAL A 887 16.71 11.59 -12.56
C VAL A 887 16.86 10.43 -13.56
N ALA A 888 15.85 9.56 -13.70
CA ALA A 888 15.89 8.46 -14.68
C ALA A 888 15.82 8.97 -16.14
N VAL A 889 15.05 10.03 -16.40
CA VAL A 889 14.93 10.64 -17.75
C VAL A 889 16.14 11.51 -18.09
N HIS A 890 16.64 12.29 -17.13
CA HIS A 890 17.83 13.14 -17.30
C HIS A 890 19.15 12.36 -17.33
N GLY A 891 19.20 11.19 -16.65
CA GLY A 891 20.41 10.37 -16.51
C GLY A 891 21.31 10.77 -15.32
N GLY A 892 20.81 11.60 -14.41
CA GLY A 892 21.52 12.11 -13.24
C GLY A 892 20.69 13.16 -12.49
N LEU A 893 21.23 13.69 -11.38
CA LEU A 893 20.63 14.83 -10.67
C LEU A 893 20.32 15.99 -11.63
N VAL A 894 19.12 16.56 -11.56
CA VAL A 894 18.68 17.62 -12.46
C VAL A 894 19.13 18.97 -11.90
N PRO A 895 20.03 19.73 -12.55
CA PRO A 895 20.46 21.03 -12.07
C PRO A 895 19.29 22.04 -12.06
N LEU A 896 19.25 22.85 -11.01
CA LEU A 896 18.25 23.91 -10.81
C LEU A 896 18.91 25.28 -10.93
N PHE A 897 18.18 26.23 -11.51
CA PHE A 897 18.66 27.59 -11.68
C PHE A 897 18.91 28.24 -10.31
N ALA A 898 20.15 28.65 -10.06
CA ALA A 898 20.60 29.09 -8.74
C ALA A 898 21.68 30.18 -8.85
N GLU A 899 21.43 31.24 -9.61
CA GLU A 899 22.44 32.28 -9.90
C GLU A 899 22.51 33.46 -8.89
N ASP A 900 23.60 34.23 -8.97
CA ASP A 900 23.77 35.56 -8.35
C ASP A 900 23.41 36.66 -9.36
N PRO A 901 22.39 37.52 -9.12
CA PRO A 901 21.66 37.70 -7.87
C PRO A 901 20.49 36.72 -7.69
N TRP A 902 20.32 36.24 -6.46
CA TRP A 902 19.17 35.43 -6.06
C TRP A 902 17.83 36.11 -6.38
N THR A 903 16.92 35.36 -7.03
CA THR A 903 15.49 35.69 -7.12
C THR A 903 14.65 34.61 -6.43
N ALA A 904 13.48 34.98 -5.90
CA ALA A 904 12.63 34.07 -5.14
C ALA A 904 12.05 32.90 -5.94
N SER A 905 12.16 32.92 -7.28
CA SER A 905 11.73 31.84 -8.16
C SER A 905 12.87 30.93 -8.62
N ASN A 906 14.13 31.20 -8.24
CA ASN A 906 15.33 30.53 -8.77
C ASN A 906 15.19 29.01 -8.80
N VAL A 907 15.14 28.37 -7.62
CA VAL A 907 15.15 26.90 -7.50
C VAL A 907 13.84 26.21 -7.90
N ALA A 908 12.82 26.94 -8.34
CA ALA A 908 11.62 26.37 -8.96
C ALA A 908 11.80 26.08 -10.47
N HIS A 909 12.92 26.51 -11.04
CA HIS A 909 13.27 26.39 -12.45
C HIS A 909 14.45 25.43 -12.66
N VAL A 910 14.50 24.79 -13.84
CA VAL A 910 15.71 24.08 -14.29
C VAL A 910 16.78 25.07 -14.72
N ASP A 911 18.04 24.66 -14.57
CA ASP A 911 19.23 25.42 -14.96
C ASP A 911 19.26 25.72 -16.47
N ASP A 912 19.36 27.00 -16.85
CA ASP A 912 19.22 27.46 -18.24
C ASP A 912 20.49 27.29 -19.07
N ASP A 913 21.66 27.29 -18.43
CA ASP A 913 22.96 27.05 -19.07
C ASP A 913 23.13 25.57 -19.49
N THR A 914 22.35 24.65 -18.92
CA THR A 914 22.40 23.21 -19.22
C THR A 914 21.10 22.56 -19.70
N ILE A 915 19.91 23.14 -19.44
CA ILE A 915 18.60 22.57 -19.82
C ILE A 915 17.73 23.59 -20.58
N ASP A 916 17.58 23.34 -21.88
CA ASP A 916 16.62 24.00 -22.78
C ASP A 916 15.26 23.26 -22.71
N ASP A 917 14.34 23.77 -21.88
CA ASP A 917 13.03 23.16 -21.58
C ASP A 917 12.05 24.23 -21.07
N LEU A 918 10.76 23.92 -20.99
CA LEU A 918 9.69 24.88 -20.68
C LEU A 918 9.84 25.55 -19.31
N MET A 919 10.46 24.91 -18.32
CA MET A 919 10.70 25.46 -16.97
C MET A 919 12.07 26.16 -16.81
N ASN A 920 12.64 26.64 -17.91
CA ASN A 920 13.77 27.56 -17.93
C ASN A 920 13.29 28.99 -17.53
N PRO A 921 14.03 29.75 -16.70
CA PRO A 921 13.65 31.11 -16.27
C PRO A 921 13.67 32.16 -17.40
N GLY A 922 14.34 31.87 -18.52
CA GLY A 922 14.52 32.76 -19.66
C GLY A 922 13.76 32.30 -20.90
N ILE A 923 12.46 32.59 -21.00
CA ILE A 923 11.68 32.29 -22.21
C ILE A 923 12.12 33.21 -23.36
N ASP A 924 12.70 32.60 -24.40
CA ASP A 924 13.33 33.30 -25.53
C ASP A 924 12.31 33.87 -26.54
N ARG A 925 12.77 34.72 -27.47
CA ARG A 925 11.92 35.37 -28.49
C ARG A 925 11.82 34.55 -29.77
N GLY A 926 10.60 34.14 -30.10
CA GLY A 926 10.29 33.28 -31.24
C GLY A 926 9.23 32.25 -30.87
N PRO A 927 8.96 31.27 -31.74
CA PRO A 927 8.09 30.15 -31.40
C PRO A 927 8.76 29.31 -30.31
N GLY A 928 8.15 29.26 -29.13
CA GLY A 928 8.57 28.37 -28.04
C GLY A 928 7.84 27.03 -28.10
N ASP A 929 8.22 26.10 -27.23
CA ASP A 929 7.49 24.84 -27.11
C ASP A 929 6.10 25.03 -26.51
N ARG A 930 5.16 24.20 -26.98
CA ARG A 930 3.75 24.17 -26.54
C ARG A 930 3.32 22.75 -26.16
N THR A 931 4.28 21.98 -25.65
CA THR A 931 4.17 20.59 -25.22
C THR A 931 5.18 20.34 -24.11
N LEU A 932 4.81 19.55 -23.10
CA LEU A 932 5.77 19.17 -22.05
C LEU A 932 6.82 18.20 -22.59
N SER A 933 8.08 18.43 -22.21
CA SER A 933 9.18 17.52 -22.46
C SER A 933 9.03 16.22 -21.65
N PRO A 934 9.78 15.15 -21.98
CA PRO A 934 9.88 13.96 -21.14
C PRO A 934 10.35 14.27 -19.70
N LEU A 935 11.20 15.29 -19.51
CA LEU A 935 11.70 15.68 -18.19
C LEU A 935 10.61 16.38 -17.37
N MET A 936 9.86 17.30 -17.97
CA MET A 936 8.75 17.97 -17.30
C MET A 936 7.62 17.01 -16.94
N LEU A 937 7.30 16.05 -17.82
CA LEU A 937 6.37 14.96 -17.51
C LEU A 937 6.88 14.08 -16.37
N ALA A 938 8.19 13.82 -16.28
CA ALA A 938 8.79 13.05 -15.20
C ALA A 938 8.79 13.81 -13.86
N ILE A 939 9.03 15.12 -13.85
CA ILE A 939 8.88 15.95 -12.64
C ILE A 939 7.40 15.99 -12.20
N MET A 940 6.43 16.05 -13.13
CA MET A 940 5.00 15.88 -12.78
C MET A 940 4.71 14.51 -12.16
N GLN A 941 5.33 13.44 -12.65
CA GLN A 941 5.20 12.10 -12.03
C GLN A 941 5.81 12.10 -10.61
N ASP A 942 6.94 12.75 -10.38
CA ASP A 942 7.58 12.92 -9.06
C ASP A 942 6.75 13.82 -8.11
N LEU A 943 6.02 14.81 -8.62
CA LEU A 943 5.00 15.57 -7.87
C LEU A 943 3.69 14.80 -7.66
N GLY A 944 3.56 13.60 -8.24
CA GLY A 944 2.49 12.65 -7.95
C GLY A 944 1.28 12.71 -8.86
N TYR A 945 1.43 13.25 -10.08
CA TYR A 945 0.43 13.19 -11.15
C TYR A 945 0.52 11.91 -11.98
N VAL A 946 -0.61 11.48 -12.54
CA VAL A 946 -0.64 10.53 -13.65
C VAL A 946 -0.80 11.33 -14.94
N VAL A 947 0.18 11.23 -15.84
CA VAL A 947 0.24 12.00 -17.09
C VAL A 947 0.41 11.11 -18.31
N VAL A 948 -0.21 11.49 -19.41
CA VAL A 948 -0.05 10.89 -20.75
C VAL A 948 0.45 11.95 -21.72
N GLN A 949 1.24 11.55 -22.72
CA GLN A 949 1.74 12.47 -23.75
C GLN A 949 1.01 12.20 -25.07
N ARG A 950 0.03 13.04 -25.43
CA ARG A 950 -0.61 12.95 -26.75
C ARG A 950 0.36 13.42 -27.84
N MET A 951 0.59 12.58 -28.85
CA MET A 951 1.40 12.92 -30.03
C MET A 951 0.76 14.07 -30.82
N PRO A 952 1.49 15.15 -31.15
CA PRO A 952 0.95 16.24 -31.97
C PRO A 952 0.45 15.74 -33.34
N GLY A 953 -0.88 15.78 -33.53
CA GLY A 953 -1.54 15.44 -34.79
C GLY A 953 -2.35 14.15 -34.82
N SER A 954 -2.47 13.39 -33.72
CA SER A 954 -3.34 12.20 -33.66
C SER A 954 -4.83 12.56 -33.49
N SER A 955 -5.42 13.20 -34.51
CA SER A 955 -6.87 13.41 -34.63
C SER A 955 -7.45 12.48 -35.70
N SER A 956 -7.51 11.17 -35.41
CA SER A 956 -8.05 10.11 -36.26
C SER A 956 -8.39 8.86 -35.47
#